data_AF-A0A371NW65-F1
#
_entry.id   AF-A0A371NW65-F1
#
_cell.length_a   1.000
_cell.length_b   1.000
_cell.length_c   1.000
_cell.angle_alpha   90.00
_cell.angle_beta   90.00
_cell.angle_gamma   90.00
#
_symmetry.space_group_name_H-M   'P 1'
#
loop_
_entity.id
_entity.type
_entity.pdbx_description
1 polymer ?
#
loop_
_entity_poly.entity_id
_entity_poly.type
_entity_poly.pdbx_seq_one_letter_code
_entity_poly.pdbx_strand_id
1 'polypeptide(L)'
;MRTQTIEADIIVVGGGLAGVSAAVAAARLGRRTVLINNRPVLGGNSSSEVRVWVCGATAHGNQRWARETGIMGEMFLENQYRNPEGNPVYWDDVVLDTVRREPNLQLFLNTEVIEAGATGPDDDRRVTSVTGWTMGSEIRTVFHAPIFLDCTGDGLVGRLVGARHRLGKEGRAEFDEAWAPEEPIREFLGSTLLFYTKDLGHPVKFVAPETAKDISTTPIPATRIIRSGDSGAHYWWIEWGGQLDIVDDNERIRDELRSVILGIWDHIKNSGEFDADNLTLEWIGNLPGKREYRRFVGDHTLRQQDVLDQVEFDDGIGFGGWSIDLHPAEGMYATGAGAVQRFSDGVFEIPFRSLYSANVSNLLMAGRNISATHIAFGAARVMATCAVMGEAAGTAASLCLSYGESPRELYANHRRELRQALLRSDSSLIGVANEDPQDLARRAVVTASSRRRTIATDAGGAAPHPLADDLGIVIPVHPALETTDLLLGADEATTLTVEVWSSSKRQNVVPERLEHTAVVEVPAGAASWVSAPTPFFPETPQNAIVVLRANPAVRVQLTSPLPAGVLTLVHRADNDDENVEISDEGLLVKWPTKPLRGRVPVFRTAPETEALAPERAVSGYNRPFGGPNMWASEPLADDTEWLRLDWDAPVEAREVRLVFDDDVDVSLITLHHHRTPDEIMPQLVRDYRVEVLPAGSETWTTVVAVQGNRHRHRIHALPAGLGAFRAARLVVEATNGAAEARVIAFRVQA
;
A
#
# COMPACT_ATOMS: atom_id res chain seq x y z
N MET A 1 -25.37 -6.02 36.65
CA MET A 1 -24.32 -6.19 35.64
C MET A 1 -24.61 -7.46 34.85
N ARG A 2 -24.85 -7.33 33.54
CA ARG A 2 -25.13 -8.48 32.68
C ARG A 2 -23.78 -9.09 32.25
N THR A 3 -23.65 -10.40 32.40
CA THR A 3 -22.48 -11.13 31.88
C THR A 3 -22.93 -12.01 30.72
N GLN A 4 -22.13 -12.06 29.65
CA GLN A 4 -22.34 -12.98 28.55
C GLN A 4 -21.02 -13.63 28.11
N THR A 5 -21.11 -14.75 27.43
CA THR A 5 -19.98 -15.50 26.88
C THR A 5 -20.14 -15.63 25.38
N ILE A 6 -19.07 -15.39 24.63
CA ILE A 6 -19.02 -15.50 23.18
C ILE A 6 -17.93 -16.49 22.79
N GLU A 7 -18.30 -17.48 21.99
CA GLU A 7 -17.39 -18.47 21.41
C GLU A 7 -17.15 -18.16 19.94
N ALA A 8 -15.89 -18.14 19.54
CA ALA A 8 -15.48 -17.90 18.17
C ALA A 8 -14.32 -18.83 17.78
N ASP A 9 -14.04 -18.92 16.49
CA ASP A 9 -12.86 -19.63 16.00
C ASP A 9 -11.63 -18.72 16.12
N ILE A 10 -11.80 -17.42 15.88
CA ILE A 10 -10.73 -16.42 15.95
C ILE A 10 -11.26 -15.16 16.65
N ILE A 11 -10.48 -14.62 17.59
CA ILE A 11 -10.74 -13.32 18.22
C ILE A 11 -9.65 -12.33 17.81
N VAL A 12 -10.07 -11.19 17.28
CA VAL A 12 -9.22 -10.05 16.93
C VAL A 12 -9.54 -8.89 17.85
N VAL A 13 -8.53 -8.34 18.52
CA VAL A 13 -8.69 -7.20 19.44
C VAL A 13 -7.98 -5.98 18.88
N GLY A 14 -8.74 -4.91 18.60
CA GLY A 14 -8.27 -3.65 18.03
C GLY A 14 -8.89 -3.37 16.66
N GLY A 15 -9.71 -2.32 16.55
CA GLY A 15 -10.40 -1.94 15.31
C GLY A 15 -9.61 -1.04 14.37
N GLY A 16 -8.27 -1.01 14.48
CA GLY A 16 -7.40 -0.38 13.47
C GLY A 16 -7.40 -1.15 12.15
N LEU A 17 -6.79 -0.59 11.10
CA LEU A 17 -6.79 -1.23 9.77
C LEU A 17 -6.14 -2.62 9.76
N ALA A 18 -5.17 -2.89 10.64
CA ALA A 18 -4.63 -4.24 10.84
C ALA A 18 -5.71 -5.21 11.34
N GLY A 19 -6.43 -4.86 12.42
CA GLY A 19 -7.45 -5.74 12.98
C GLY A 19 -8.69 -5.88 12.09
N VAL A 20 -9.09 -4.82 11.38
CA VAL A 20 -10.15 -4.89 10.36
C VAL A 20 -9.76 -5.88 9.27
N SER A 21 -8.57 -5.74 8.69
CA SER A 21 -8.12 -6.59 7.59
C SER A 21 -7.92 -8.04 8.04
N ALA A 22 -7.43 -8.25 9.26
CA ALA A 22 -7.30 -9.58 9.84
C ALA A 22 -8.65 -10.28 10.05
N ALA A 23 -9.62 -9.54 10.60
CA ALA A 23 -10.95 -10.08 10.86
C ALA A 23 -11.70 -10.42 9.57
N VAL A 24 -11.60 -9.55 8.56
CA VAL A 24 -12.20 -9.75 7.23
C VAL A 24 -11.55 -10.94 6.52
N ALA A 25 -10.21 -11.04 6.52
CA ALA A 25 -9.50 -12.17 5.90
C ALA A 25 -9.92 -13.52 6.51
N ALA A 26 -9.95 -13.61 7.83
CA ALA A 26 -10.39 -14.81 8.55
C ALA A 26 -11.86 -15.17 8.24
N ALA A 27 -12.75 -14.18 8.23
CA ALA A 27 -14.18 -14.37 7.96
C ALA A 27 -14.45 -14.85 6.52
N ARG A 28 -13.74 -14.29 5.54
CA ARG A 28 -13.80 -14.71 4.11
C ARG A 28 -13.32 -16.14 3.89
N LEU A 29 -12.41 -16.63 4.74
CA LEU A 29 -11.97 -18.02 4.78
C LEU A 29 -12.90 -18.95 5.59
N GLY A 30 -14.10 -18.47 5.96
CA GLY A 30 -15.14 -19.28 6.59
C GLY A 30 -15.05 -19.40 8.10
N ARG A 31 -14.18 -18.63 8.78
CA ARG A 31 -14.03 -18.68 10.24
C ARG A 31 -15.03 -17.78 10.94
N ARG A 32 -15.68 -18.30 11.99
CA ARG A 32 -16.49 -17.47 12.89
C ARG A 32 -15.54 -16.56 13.66
N THR A 33 -15.54 -15.30 13.28
CA THR A 33 -14.54 -14.33 13.73
C THR A 33 -15.21 -13.25 14.56
N VAL A 34 -14.55 -12.83 15.62
CA VAL A 34 -14.97 -11.69 16.45
C VAL A 34 -13.95 -10.58 16.33
N LEU A 35 -14.41 -9.37 16.01
CA LEU A 35 -13.61 -8.14 16.06
C LEU A 35 -14.07 -7.28 17.24
N ILE A 36 -13.17 -7.00 18.17
CA ILE A 36 -13.41 -6.19 19.36
C ILE A 36 -12.71 -4.84 19.20
N ASN A 37 -13.43 -3.74 19.37
CA ASN A 37 -12.88 -2.39 19.36
C ASN A 37 -13.44 -1.59 20.54
N ASN A 38 -12.57 -0.86 21.22
CA ASN A 38 -12.97 -0.12 22.42
C ASN A 38 -13.72 1.19 22.14
N ARG A 39 -13.88 1.56 20.87
CA ARG A 39 -14.45 2.83 20.42
C ARG A 39 -15.59 2.64 19.40
N PRO A 40 -16.38 3.68 19.09
CA PRO A 40 -17.57 3.53 18.24
C PRO A 40 -17.27 3.48 16.75
N VAL A 41 -16.06 3.83 16.31
CA VAL A 41 -15.64 3.79 14.90
C VAL A 41 -14.39 2.95 14.71
N LEU A 42 -14.25 2.41 13.50
CA LEU A 42 -13.11 1.61 13.06
C LEU A 42 -12.09 2.48 12.31
N GLY A 43 -10.91 1.94 12.02
CA GLY A 43 -9.84 2.63 11.28
C GLY A 43 -8.67 3.08 12.16
N GLY A 44 -8.79 3.02 13.48
CA GLY A 44 -7.70 3.40 14.39
C GLY A 44 -7.33 4.87 14.23
N ASN A 45 -6.06 5.22 14.01
CA ASN A 45 -5.68 6.63 13.80
C ASN A 45 -6.23 7.24 12.49
N SER A 46 -6.72 6.40 11.56
CA SER A 46 -7.36 6.88 10.34
C SER A 46 -8.84 7.23 10.49
N SER A 47 -9.45 6.88 11.62
CA SER A 47 -10.87 7.18 11.85
C SER A 47 -11.11 8.69 11.98
N SER A 48 -12.38 9.08 11.90
CA SER A 48 -12.77 10.47 12.12
C SER A 48 -12.42 11.04 13.51
N GLU A 49 -12.06 10.19 14.48
CA GLU A 49 -11.65 10.57 15.82
C GLU A 49 -10.23 11.14 15.90
N VAL A 50 -9.35 10.76 14.95
CA VAL A 50 -7.93 11.16 14.93
C VAL A 50 -7.53 11.81 13.60
N ARG A 51 -8.11 11.36 12.48
CA ARG A 51 -7.98 11.95 11.13
C ARG A 51 -6.58 11.97 10.54
N VAL A 52 -5.75 10.97 10.86
CA VAL A 52 -4.49 10.75 10.13
C VAL A 52 -4.83 10.08 8.80
N TRP A 53 -4.34 10.62 7.69
CA TRP A 53 -4.55 9.96 6.40
C TRP A 53 -3.89 8.57 6.35
N VAL A 54 -4.44 7.67 5.53
CA VAL A 54 -3.83 6.35 5.32
C VAL A 54 -2.77 6.46 4.23
N CYS A 55 -1.52 6.41 4.65
CA CYS A 55 -0.35 6.20 3.79
C CYS A 55 0.09 4.73 3.80
N GLY A 56 1.00 4.41 2.89
CA GLY A 56 1.47 3.05 2.66
C GLY A 56 2.75 2.99 1.85
N ALA A 57 2.96 1.85 1.22
CA ALA A 57 4.15 1.52 0.47
C ALA A 57 4.40 2.42 -0.74
N THR A 58 3.41 3.14 -1.27
CA THR A 58 3.66 4.16 -2.33
C THR A 58 4.52 5.31 -1.85
N ALA A 59 4.53 5.60 -0.55
CA ALA A 59 5.27 6.69 0.07
C ALA A 59 5.11 8.04 -0.67
N HIS A 60 3.85 8.50 -0.80
CA HIS A 60 3.47 9.69 -1.57
C HIS A 60 3.92 9.65 -3.05
N GLY A 61 3.98 8.43 -3.58
CA GLY A 61 4.38 8.17 -4.95
C GLY A 61 5.89 8.13 -5.17
N ASN A 62 6.71 8.10 -4.12
CA ASN A 62 8.13 7.81 -4.28
C ASN A 62 8.33 6.38 -4.80
N GLN A 63 7.72 5.40 -4.15
CA GLN A 63 7.76 4.01 -4.63
C GLN A 63 6.85 3.79 -5.85
N ARG A 64 7.19 2.78 -6.65
CA ARG A 64 6.65 2.56 -8.00
C ARG A 64 5.85 1.28 -7.98
N TRP A 65 4.63 1.32 -8.54
CA TRP A 65 3.71 0.19 -8.53
C TRP A 65 3.53 -0.46 -7.15
N ALA A 66 3.56 0.36 -6.09
CA ALA A 66 3.66 -0.08 -4.71
C ALA A 66 2.34 0.03 -3.93
N ARG A 67 1.23 0.50 -4.54
CA ARG A 67 -0.05 0.57 -3.83
C ARG A 67 -0.46 -0.81 -3.32
N GLU A 68 -0.93 -0.84 -2.09
CA GLU A 68 -1.47 -2.04 -1.46
C GLU A 68 -2.71 -2.54 -2.22
N THR A 69 -2.74 -3.85 -2.47
CA THR A 69 -3.86 -4.62 -3.00
C THR A 69 -4.54 -5.41 -1.86
N GLY A 70 -5.41 -6.37 -2.19
CA GLY A 70 -6.16 -7.14 -1.19
C GLY A 70 -7.21 -6.29 -0.49
N ILE A 71 -7.44 -6.53 0.80
CA ILE A 71 -8.50 -5.87 1.57
C ILE A 71 -8.27 -4.36 1.66
N MET A 72 -7.00 -3.93 1.81
CA MET A 72 -6.67 -2.50 1.81
C MET A 72 -6.91 -1.85 0.45
N GLY A 73 -6.56 -2.55 -0.65
CA GLY A 73 -6.85 -2.10 -2.01
C GLY A 73 -8.34 -1.93 -2.28
N GLU A 74 -9.17 -2.87 -1.81
CA GLU A 74 -10.63 -2.75 -1.88
C GLU A 74 -11.14 -1.48 -1.17
N MET A 75 -10.65 -1.20 0.04
CA MET A 75 -11.02 -0.01 0.80
C MET A 75 -10.54 1.28 0.12
N PHE A 76 -9.34 1.29 -0.48
CA PHE A 76 -8.86 2.45 -1.22
C PHE A 76 -9.72 2.76 -2.44
N LEU A 77 -10.07 1.76 -3.26
CA LEU A 77 -10.94 1.93 -4.42
C LEU A 77 -12.36 2.35 -4.01
N GLU A 78 -12.90 1.77 -2.94
CA GLU A 78 -14.21 2.17 -2.40
C GLU A 78 -14.21 3.63 -1.92
N ASN A 79 -13.15 4.06 -1.22
CA ASN A 79 -13.03 5.44 -0.75
C ASN A 79 -12.84 6.42 -1.91
N GLN A 80 -12.04 6.08 -2.93
CA GLN A 80 -11.89 6.92 -4.12
C GLN A 80 -13.25 7.17 -4.80
N TYR A 81 -14.11 6.15 -4.86
CA TYR A 81 -15.42 6.24 -5.50
C TYR A 81 -16.48 6.96 -4.64
N ARG A 82 -16.58 6.63 -3.35
CA ARG A 82 -17.64 7.16 -2.46
C ARG A 82 -17.28 8.46 -1.76
N ASN A 83 -15.99 8.78 -1.69
CA ASN A 83 -15.46 9.88 -0.91
C ASN A 83 -14.38 10.65 -1.68
N PRO A 84 -14.66 11.14 -2.91
CA PRO A 84 -13.68 11.87 -3.70
C PRO A 84 -13.24 13.20 -3.05
N GLU A 85 -13.99 13.71 -2.07
CA GLU A 85 -13.65 14.91 -1.31
C GLU A 85 -12.72 14.66 -0.12
N GLY A 86 -12.58 13.40 0.34
CA GLY A 86 -11.66 13.05 1.43
C GLY A 86 -12.24 13.35 2.81
N ASN A 87 -13.55 13.18 2.96
CA ASN A 87 -14.26 13.40 4.22
C ASN A 87 -14.00 12.23 5.19
N PRO A 88 -13.50 12.50 6.42
CA PRO A 88 -13.19 11.45 7.38
C PRO A 88 -14.42 10.65 7.85
N VAL A 89 -15.62 11.24 7.82
CA VAL A 89 -16.86 10.53 8.21
C VAL A 89 -17.24 9.47 7.19
N TYR A 90 -17.09 9.76 5.90
CA TYR A 90 -17.37 8.79 4.84
C TYR A 90 -16.34 7.65 4.82
N TRP A 91 -15.10 7.94 5.22
CA TRP A 91 -14.09 6.91 5.43
C TRP A 91 -14.48 5.92 6.54
N ASP A 92 -15.02 6.40 7.67
CA ASP A 92 -15.51 5.52 8.74
C ASP A 92 -16.57 4.54 8.21
N ASP A 93 -17.49 5.02 7.36
CA ASP A 93 -18.52 4.18 6.72
C ASP A 93 -17.93 3.17 5.74
N VAL A 94 -16.90 3.53 4.96
CA VAL A 94 -16.19 2.60 4.07
C VAL A 94 -15.57 1.44 4.87
N VAL A 95 -14.91 1.73 5.98
CA VAL A 95 -14.29 0.72 6.84
C VAL A 95 -15.36 -0.12 7.53
N LEU A 96 -16.42 0.50 8.04
CA LEU A 96 -17.52 -0.18 8.71
C LEU A 96 -18.30 -1.11 7.76
N ASP A 97 -18.59 -0.66 6.55
CA ASP A 97 -19.24 -1.47 5.53
C ASP A 97 -18.38 -2.66 5.11
N THR A 98 -17.05 -2.49 5.05
CA THR A 98 -16.12 -3.59 4.77
C THR A 98 -16.27 -4.71 5.81
N VAL A 99 -16.38 -4.37 7.09
CA VAL A 99 -16.62 -5.35 8.16
C VAL A 99 -18.03 -5.94 8.10
N ARG A 100 -19.06 -5.11 7.90
CA ARG A 100 -20.47 -5.53 7.93
C ARG A 100 -20.88 -6.41 6.75
N ARG A 101 -20.16 -6.34 5.63
CA ARG A 101 -20.38 -7.21 4.47
C ARG A 101 -20.02 -8.67 4.76
N GLU A 102 -19.22 -8.94 5.78
CA GLU A 102 -18.71 -10.28 6.07
C GLU A 102 -19.66 -11.07 7.00
N PRO A 103 -20.36 -12.10 6.50
CA PRO A 103 -21.40 -12.80 7.28
C PRO A 103 -20.85 -13.62 8.45
N ASN A 104 -19.57 -14.01 8.41
CA ASN A 104 -18.92 -14.77 9.47
C ASN A 104 -18.24 -13.88 10.53
N LEU A 105 -18.39 -12.56 10.44
CA LEU A 105 -17.74 -11.59 11.32
C LEU A 105 -18.73 -10.93 12.27
N GLN A 106 -18.50 -11.09 13.57
CA GLN A 106 -19.22 -10.38 14.62
C GLN A 106 -18.39 -9.20 15.13
N LEU A 107 -18.99 -8.01 15.15
CA LEU A 107 -18.35 -6.77 15.55
C LEU A 107 -18.84 -6.30 16.94
N PHE A 108 -17.90 -6.04 17.85
CA PHE A 108 -18.13 -5.49 19.19
C PHE A 108 -17.45 -4.13 19.31
N LEU A 109 -18.22 -3.06 19.10
CA LEU A 109 -17.79 -1.68 19.28
C LEU A 109 -18.01 -1.22 20.73
N ASN A 110 -17.26 -0.21 21.17
CA ASN A 110 -17.30 0.32 22.53
C ASN A 110 -17.04 -0.75 23.60
N THR A 111 -16.27 -1.78 23.28
CA THR A 111 -15.94 -2.90 24.16
C THR A 111 -14.46 -2.82 24.52
N GLU A 112 -14.16 -2.33 25.73
CA GLU A 112 -12.79 -2.21 26.24
C GLU A 112 -12.34 -3.56 26.81
N VAL A 113 -11.23 -4.11 26.30
CA VAL A 113 -10.64 -5.33 26.87
C VAL A 113 -9.88 -4.96 28.14
N ILE A 114 -10.27 -5.56 29.25
CA ILE A 114 -9.72 -5.24 30.58
C ILE A 114 -8.95 -6.40 31.21
N GLU A 115 -9.21 -7.63 30.78
CA GLU A 115 -8.56 -8.84 31.31
C GLU A 115 -8.29 -9.83 30.16
N ALA A 116 -7.23 -10.62 30.29
CA ALA A 116 -6.97 -11.78 29.42
C ALA A 116 -6.51 -12.97 30.26
N GLY A 117 -7.03 -14.16 29.95
CA GLY A 117 -6.64 -15.41 30.58
C GLY A 117 -5.66 -16.18 29.71
N ALA A 118 -4.63 -16.77 30.32
CA ALA A 118 -3.70 -17.68 29.67
C ALA A 118 -3.24 -18.79 30.63
N THR A 119 -2.86 -19.93 30.07
CA THR A 119 -2.34 -21.10 30.80
C THR A 119 -1.03 -21.60 30.17
N GLY A 120 -0.34 -22.52 30.83
CA GLY A 120 0.93 -23.06 30.34
C GLY A 120 2.18 -22.37 30.94
N PRO A 121 3.37 -22.87 30.61
CA PRO A 121 4.64 -22.30 31.07
C PRO A 121 4.93 -20.97 30.35
N ASP A 122 5.85 -20.17 30.90
CA ASP A 122 6.15 -18.82 30.38
C ASP A 122 6.62 -18.78 28.92
N ASP A 123 7.31 -19.84 28.50
CA ASP A 123 7.88 -19.99 27.16
C ASP A 123 6.93 -20.62 26.14
N ASP A 124 5.74 -21.06 26.57
CA ASP A 124 4.71 -21.67 25.72
C ASP A 124 3.32 -21.42 26.32
N ARG A 125 3.02 -20.15 26.63
CA ARG A 125 1.71 -19.79 27.15
C ARG A 125 0.66 -19.93 26.07
N ARG A 126 -0.57 -20.26 26.46
CA ARG A 126 -1.72 -20.33 25.57
C ARG A 126 -2.86 -19.48 26.10
N VAL A 127 -3.30 -18.51 25.32
CA VAL A 127 -4.45 -17.64 25.63
C VAL A 127 -5.71 -18.48 25.63
N THR A 128 -6.55 -18.30 26.65
CA THR A 128 -7.82 -19.02 26.83
C THR A 128 -9.03 -18.10 26.70
N SER A 129 -8.90 -16.82 27.05
CA SER A 129 -9.96 -15.83 26.90
C SER A 129 -9.46 -14.40 26.93
N VAL A 130 -10.30 -13.49 26.42
CA VAL A 130 -10.24 -12.05 26.74
C VAL A 130 -11.58 -11.60 27.30
N THR A 131 -11.58 -10.66 28.24
CA THR A 131 -12.81 -10.10 28.81
C THR A 131 -12.93 -8.64 28.45
N GLY A 132 -14.05 -8.30 27.81
CA GLY A 132 -14.43 -6.95 27.44
C GLY A 132 -15.51 -6.35 28.34
N TRP A 133 -15.48 -5.03 28.51
CA TRP A 133 -16.51 -4.23 29.16
C TRP A 133 -17.12 -3.23 28.17
N THR A 134 -18.44 -3.29 28.01
CA THR A 134 -19.20 -2.31 27.21
C THR A 134 -19.93 -1.37 28.15
N MET A 135 -19.35 -0.17 28.37
CA MET A 135 -19.87 0.80 29.36
C MET A 135 -21.32 1.19 29.08
N GLY A 136 -21.66 1.55 27.84
CA GLY A 136 -23.00 2.03 27.48
C GLY A 136 -24.13 1.01 27.62
N SER A 137 -23.80 -0.29 27.74
CA SER A 137 -24.79 -1.36 27.94
C SER A 137 -24.61 -2.11 29.26
N GLU A 138 -23.61 -1.75 30.05
CA GLU A 138 -23.22 -2.41 31.29
C GLU A 138 -23.03 -3.94 31.16
N ILE A 139 -22.46 -4.38 30.01
CA ILE A 139 -22.24 -5.79 29.69
C ILE A 139 -20.76 -6.14 29.87
N ARG A 140 -20.50 -7.16 30.70
CA ARG A 140 -19.23 -7.88 30.74
C ARG A 140 -19.30 -9.05 29.76
N THR A 141 -18.43 -9.09 28.77
CA THR A 141 -18.37 -10.17 27.80
C THR A 141 -17.07 -10.94 27.94
N VAL A 142 -17.14 -12.26 28.13
CA VAL A 142 -15.97 -13.14 28.07
C VAL A 142 -15.94 -13.79 26.69
N PHE A 143 -14.82 -13.64 25.99
CA PHE A 143 -14.63 -14.16 24.64
C PHE A 143 -13.63 -15.31 24.67
N HIS A 144 -14.00 -16.44 24.07
CA HIS A 144 -13.17 -17.63 23.95
C HIS A 144 -12.92 -17.98 22.48
N ALA A 145 -11.68 -18.34 22.17
CA ALA A 145 -11.29 -18.86 20.86
C ALA A 145 -10.03 -19.73 20.98
N PRO A 146 -9.77 -20.62 20.01
CA PRO A 146 -8.51 -21.33 19.92
C PRO A 146 -7.33 -20.42 19.52
N ILE A 147 -7.55 -19.33 18.78
CA ILE A 147 -6.53 -18.38 18.31
C ILE A 147 -6.95 -16.93 18.58
N PHE A 148 -5.97 -16.10 18.95
CA PHE A 148 -6.15 -14.68 19.23
C PHE A 148 -5.18 -13.83 18.39
N LEU A 149 -5.64 -12.65 17.96
CA LEU A 149 -4.85 -11.63 17.30
C LEU A 149 -4.87 -10.35 18.15
N ASP A 150 -3.70 -9.87 18.56
CA ASP A 150 -3.55 -8.54 19.14
C ASP A 150 -3.27 -7.51 18.04
N CYS A 151 -4.23 -6.62 17.83
CA CYS A 151 -4.17 -5.49 16.91
C CYS A 151 -4.46 -4.15 17.63
N THR A 152 -4.28 -4.08 18.95
CA THR A 152 -4.65 -2.91 19.79
C THR A 152 -3.74 -1.69 19.60
N GLY A 153 -2.69 -1.78 18.78
CA GLY A 153 -1.70 -0.74 18.58
C GLY A 153 -0.69 -0.63 19.73
N ASP A 154 -1.17 -0.65 20.97
CA ASP A 154 -0.35 -0.57 22.19
C ASP A 154 0.11 -1.94 22.73
N GLY A 155 -0.31 -3.03 22.08
CA GLY A 155 0.01 -4.41 22.48
C GLY A 155 -0.59 -4.80 23.83
N LEU A 156 -1.87 -4.47 24.06
CA LEU A 156 -2.53 -4.69 25.34
C LEU A 156 -2.72 -6.18 25.65
N VAL A 157 -3.25 -6.96 24.69
CA VAL A 157 -3.58 -8.37 24.92
C VAL A 157 -2.31 -9.16 25.16
N GLY A 158 -1.29 -8.99 24.32
CA GLY A 158 -0.01 -9.64 24.50
C GLY A 158 0.64 -9.29 25.84
N ARG A 159 0.56 -8.02 26.28
CA ARG A 159 1.03 -7.62 27.63
C ARG A 159 0.27 -8.35 28.74
N LEU A 160 -1.06 -8.44 28.65
CA LEU A 160 -1.88 -9.10 29.67
C LEU A 160 -1.60 -10.60 29.79
N VAL A 161 -1.23 -11.26 28.69
CA VAL A 161 -0.93 -12.71 28.69
C VAL A 161 0.56 -13.02 28.85
N GLY A 162 1.43 -12.02 28.96
CA GLY A 162 2.87 -12.19 29.19
C GLY A 162 3.69 -12.45 27.91
N ALA A 163 3.24 -11.97 26.76
CA ALA A 163 4.05 -11.97 25.54
C ALA A 163 5.28 -11.06 25.71
N ARG A 164 6.45 -11.56 25.32
CA ARG A 164 7.72 -10.81 25.35
C ARG A 164 7.63 -9.60 24.42
N HIS A 165 8.09 -8.44 24.89
CA HIS A 165 8.07 -7.20 24.13
C HIS A 165 9.23 -6.28 24.48
N ARG A 166 9.46 -5.30 23.61
CA ARG A 166 10.47 -4.25 23.71
C ARG A 166 9.80 -2.89 23.77
N LEU A 167 10.51 -1.93 24.35
CA LEU A 167 10.12 -0.52 24.49
C LEU A 167 11.37 0.33 24.23
N GLY A 168 11.19 1.50 23.61
CA GLY A 168 12.29 2.41 23.33
C GLY A 168 13.09 2.03 22.08
N LYS A 169 14.33 2.48 21.98
CA LYS A 169 15.27 2.19 20.89
C LYS A 169 16.32 1.20 21.38
N GLU A 170 16.56 0.15 20.60
CA GLU A 170 17.62 -0.83 20.86
C GLU A 170 19.01 -0.21 20.66
N GLY A 171 20.02 -0.78 21.31
CA GLY A 171 21.42 -0.36 21.13
C GLY A 171 22.01 -0.91 19.83
N ARG A 172 22.88 -0.14 19.18
CA ARG A 172 23.48 -0.43 17.87
C ARG A 172 24.09 -1.83 17.80
N ALA A 173 24.80 -2.24 18.84
CA ALA A 173 25.48 -3.55 18.87
C ALA A 173 24.53 -4.75 18.97
N GLU A 174 23.26 -4.57 19.35
CA GLU A 174 22.30 -5.68 19.52
C GLU A 174 21.84 -6.24 18.16
N PHE A 175 21.62 -5.36 17.17
CA PHE A 175 21.10 -5.72 15.85
C PHE A 175 22.00 -5.29 14.68
N ASP A 176 23.15 -4.67 14.97
CA ASP A 176 24.07 -4.07 14.00
C ASP A 176 23.44 -2.95 13.17
N GLU A 177 22.61 -2.12 13.80
CA GLU A 177 21.84 -1.06 13.10
C GLU A 177 22.55 0.30 13.17
N ALA A 178 23.05 0.78 12.03
CA ALA A 178 23.81 2.03 11.99
C ALA A 178 23.05 3.25 12.53
N TRP A 179 21.72 3.29 12.39
CA TRP A 179 20.87 4.38 12.85
C TRP A 179 20.39 4.21 14.30
N ALA A 180 20.67 3.08 14.92
CA ALA A 180 20.39 2.89 16.34
C ALA A 180 21.40 3.68 17.22
N PRO A 181 20.97 4.13 18.42
CA PRO A 181 21.86 4.73 19.40
C PRO A 181 22.94 3.74 19.88
N GLU A 182 24.06 4.22 20.41
CA GLU A 182 25.12 3.32 20.92
C GLU A 182 24.60 2.39 22.02
N GLU A 183 23.87 2.96 22.98
CA GLU A 183 23.24 2.25 24.08
C GLU A 183 21.71 2.29 23.95
N PRO A 184 20.97 1.28 24.46
CA PRO A 184 19.52 1.29 24.45
C PRO A 184 18.95 2.49 25.24
N ILE A 185 17.96 3.18 24.67
CA ILE A 185 17.30 4.34 25.31
C ILE A 185 15.79 4.19 25.27
N ARG A 186 15.11 4.61 26.34
CA ARG A 186 13.65 4.57 26.43
C ARG A 186 13.02 5.82 25.83
N GLU A 187 13.08 5.92 24.51
CA GLU A 187 12.47 6.99 23.72
C GLU A 187 11.59 6.40 22.62
N PHE A 188 10.48 7.06 22.34
CA PHE A 188 9.47 6.63 21.38
C PHE A 188 9.20 7.71 20.34
N LEU A 189 8.49 7.33 19.29
CA LEU A 189 7.84 8.29 18.40
C LEU A 189 6.68 8.98 19.13
N GLY A 190 6.69 10.32 19.15
CA GLY A 190 5.65 11.12 19.79
C GLY A 190 4.24 10.87 19.24
N SER A 191 3.22 11.18 20.05
CA SER A 191 1.82 11.16 19.59
C SER A 191 1.45 12.47 18.92
N THR A 192 0.53 12.41 17.96
CA THR A 192 0.04 13.60 17.25
C THR A 192 -1.41 13.92 17.60
N LEU A 193 -1.75 15.21 17.57
CA LEU A 193 -3.13 15.67 17.60
C LEU A 193 -3.32 16.67 16.44
N LEU A 194 -4.46 16.59 15.77
CA LEU A 194 -4.74 17.39 14.57
C LEU A 194 -5.92 18.35 14.82
N PHE A 195 -6.03 19.37 13.98
CA PHE A 195 -7.18 20.29 13.98
C PHE A 195 -7.59 20.66 12.55
N TYR A 196 -8.85 21.01 12.37
CA TYR A 196 -9.41 21.43 11.08
C TYR A 196 -10.07 22.80 11.22
N THR A 197 -9.91 23.61 10.19
CA THR A 197 -10.50 24.94 10.08
C THR A 197 -11.57 24.96 8.99
N LYS A 198 -12.45 25.97 9.03
CA LYS A 198 -13.50 26.16 8.05
C LYS A 198 -13.74 27.65 7.79
N ASP A 199 -13.88 28.01 6.53
CA ASP A 199 -14.32 29.35 6.13
C ASP A 199 -15.86 29.46 6.23
N LEU A 200 -16.35 30.45 6.97
CA LEU A 200 -17.78 30.75 7.09
C LEU A 200 -18.27 31.88 6.17
N GLY A 201 -17.37 32.49 5.38
CA GLY A 201 -17.66 33.60 4.47
C GLY A 201 -18.02 34.91 5.17
N HIS A 202 -17.85 35.00 6.49
CA HIS A 202 -18.06 36.21 7.28
C HIS A 202 -17.11 36.25 8.48
N PRO A 203 -16.77 37.44 9.02
CA PRO A 203 -15.82 37.56 10.10
C PRO A 203 -16.22 36.79 11.35
N VAL A 204 -15.30 35.96 11.86
CA VAL A 204 -15.47 35.16 13.08
C VAL A 204 -14.52 35.68 14.16
N LYS A 205 -15.00 35.85 15.39
CA LYS A 205 -14.14 36.17 16.54
C LYS A 205 -13.65 34.89 17.21
N PHE A 206 -12.37 34.85 17.56
CA PHE A 206 -11.82 33.83 18.46
C PHE A 206 -11.22 34.48 19.70
N VAL A 207 -11.46 33.88 20.86
CA VAL A 207 -10.81 34.25 22.13
C VAL A 207 -10.18 32.98 22.65
N ALA A 208 -8.85 32.94 22.73
CA ALA A 208 -8.15 31.78 23.23
C ALA A 208 -8.51 31.48 24.69
N PRO A 209 -8.68 30.20 25.05
CA PRO A 209 -8.80 29.81 26.46
C PRO A 209 -7.47 30.04 27.19
N GLU A 210 -7.52 30.19 28.52
CA GLU A 210 -6.34 30.42 29.36
C GLU A 210 -5.28 29.30 29.26
N THR A 211 -5.66 28.12 28.79
CA THR A 211 -4.74 26.99 28.58
C THR A 211 -3.98 27.05 27.26
N ALA A 212 -4.33 27.95 26.33
CA ALA A 212 -3.62 28.11 25.07
C ALA A 212 -2.20 28.63 25.31
N LYS A 213 -1.22 28.07 24.60
CA LYS A 213 0.15 28.59 24.66
C LYS A 213 0.28 29.87 23.85
N ASP A 214 1.07 30.80 24.34
CA ASP A 214 1.50 31.94 23.54
C ASP A 214 2.62 31.49 22.59
N ILE A 215 2.29 31.38 21.30
CA ILE A 215 3.21 30.89 20.28
C ILE A 215 4.38 31.85 20.05
N SER A 216 4.22 33.15 20.33
CA SER A 216 5.31 34.12 20.17
C SER A 216 6.47 33.88 21.15
N THR A 217 6.21 33.19 22.26
CA THR A 217 7.20 32.87 23.30
C THR A 217 7.43 31.38 23.48
N THR A 218 6.63 30.53 22.83
CA THR A 218 6.81 29.07 22.85
C THR A 218 7.95 28.67 21.92
N PRO A 219 8.89 27.79 22.34
CA PRO A 219 10.08 27.44 21.55
C PRO A 219 9.76 26.42 20.44
N ILE A 220 8.83 26.76 19.55
CA ILE A 220 8.57 25.99 18.33
C ILE A 220 9.54 26.53 17.24
N PRO A 221 10.36 25.67 16.62
CA PRO A 221 11.28 26.11 15.57
C PRO A 221 10.54 26.73 14.38
N ALA A 222 11.11 27.76 13.78
CA ALA A 222 10.54 28.43 12.60
C ALA A 222 10.39 27.52 11.37
N THR A 223 11.12 26.39 11.31
CA THR A 223 10.95 25.37 10.27
C THR A 223 9.59 24.70 10.33
N ARG A 224 8.94 24.67 11.51
CA ARG A 224 7.55 24.20 11.68
C ARG A 224 6.59 25.26 11.15
N ILE A 225 6.42 25.26 9.84
CA ILE A 225 5.69 26.29 9.10
C ILE A 225 4.21 26.28 9.49
N ILE A 226 3.68 27.45 9.85
CA ILE A 226 2.26 27.68 10.16
C ILE A 226 1.63 28.47 9.00
N ARG A 227 0.50 28.00 8.47
CA ARG A 227 -0.21 28.62 7.33
C ARG A 227 -1.72 28.59 7.53
N SER A 228 -2.42 29.64 7.11
CA SER A 228 -3.90 29.69 7.20
C SER A 228 -4.62 28.71 6.27
N GLY A 229 -3.96 28.19 5.23
CA GLY A 229 -4.52 27.19 4.30
C GLY A 229 -4.29 25.74 4.70
N ASP A 230 -3.38 25.47 5.64
CA ASP A 230 -3.09 24.11 6.09
C ASP A 230 -4.18 23.62 7.04
N SER A 231 -4.48 22.32 7.01
CA SER A 231 -5.56 21.72 7.81
C SER A 231 -5.32 20.24 8.06
N GLY A 232 -5.68 19.74 9.24
CA GLY A 232 -5.52 18.34 9.58
C GLY A 232 -4.07 17.87 9.49
N ALA A 233 -3.85 16.78 8.76
CA ALA A 233 -2.56 16.10 8.71
C ALA A 233 -1.42 16.87 8.00
N HIS A 234 -1.69 18.05 7.41
CA HIS A 234 -0.61 19.00 7.06
C HIS A 234 0.22 19.38 8.30
N TYR A 235 -0.40 19.39 9.47
CA TYR A 235 0.25 19.64 10.77
C TYR A 235 0.72 18.35 11.46
N TRP A 236 1.18 17.35 10.68
CA TRP A 236 1.66 16.06 11.21
C TRP A 236 2.78 16.20 12.26
N TRP A 237 3.57 17.27 12.14
CA TRP A 237 4.68 17.63 13.04
C TRP A 237 4.22 18.16 14.41
N ILE A 238 2.92 18.42 14.62
CA ILE A 238 2.37 18.69 15.95
C ILE A 238 2.35 17.37 16.71
N GLU A 239 3.50 17.04 17.27
CA GLU A 239 3.74 15.80 17.96
C GLU A 239 4.56 16.02 19.22
N TRP A 240 4.32 15.19 20.24
CA TRP A 240 5.02 15.27 21.51
C TRP A 240 4.84 13.99 22.34
N GLY A 241 5.66 13.84 23.39
CA GLY A 241 5.56 12.76 24.36
C GLY A 241 6.48 11.58 24.10
N GLY A 242 7.40 11.66 23.14
CA GLY A 242 8.36 10.59 22.83
C GLY A 242 9.33 10.28 24.00
N GLN A 243 9.51 11.22 24.92
CA GLN A 243 10.30 11.05 26.15
C GLN A 243 9.47 10.59 27.37
N LEU A 244 8.16 10.42 27.21
CA LEU A 244 7.24 10.00 28.26
C LEU A 244 6.77 8.56 28.02
N ASP A 245 6.06 7.98 29.01
CA ASP A 245 5.36 6.73 28.76
C ASP A 245 4.02 7.02 28.07
N ILE A 246 3.95 6.76 26.77
CA ILE A 246 2.81 7.16 25.92
C ILE A 246 1.45 6.60 26.41
N VAL A 247 1.44 5.48 27.13
CA VAL A 247 0.20 4.92 27.69
C VAL A 247 -0.12 5.52 29.04
N ASP A 248 0.86 5.65 29.95
CA ASP A 248 0.61 6.14 31.30
C ASP A 248 0.39 7.66 31.33
N ASP A 249 1.11 8.42 30.49
CA ASP A 249 1.03 9.88 30.37
C ASP A 249 0.06 10.36 29.27
N ASN A 250 -0.82 9.48 28.74
CA ASN A 250 -1.66 9.77 27.57
C ASN A 250 -2.46 11.10 27.68
N GLU A 251 -3.07 11.35 28.84
CA GLU A 251 -3.86 12.57 29.07
C GLU A 251 -2.98 13.82 29.13
N ARG A 252 -1.79 13.72 29.72
CA ARG A 252 -0.80 14.81 29.77
C ARG A 252 -0.32 15.15 28.35
N ILE A 253 -0.04 14.14 27.54
CA ILE A 253 0.36 14.31 26.15
C ILE A 253 -0.76 14.98 25.36
N ARG A 254 -2.02 14.54 25.52
CA ARG A 254 -3.18 15.18 24.90
C ARG A 254 -3.28 16.66 25.26
N ASP A 255 -3.21 16.98 26.55
CA ASP A 255 -3.43 18.35 27.03
C ASP A 255 -2.34 19.30 26.54
N GLU A 256 -1.08 18.86 26.54
CA GLU A 256 0.04 19.64 26.00
C GLU A 256 -0.14 19.91 24.49
N LEU A 257 -0.43 18.88 23.69
CA LEU A 257 -0.67 19.02 22.26
C LEU A 257 -1.86 19.97 21.97
N ARG A 258 -2.95 19.82 22.74
CA ARG A 258 -4.14 20.66 22.60
C ARG A 258 -3.85 22.12 22.96
N SER A 259 -3.08 22.37 24.02
CA SER A 259 -2.65 23.71 24.41
C SER A 259 -1.83 24.40 23.33
N VAL A 260 -0.94 23.66 22.66
CA VAL A 260 -0.17 24.19 21.53
C VAL A 260 -1.06 24.46 20.33
N ILE A 261 -1.95 23.56 19.95
CA ILE A 261 -2.90 23.76 18.83
C ILE A 261 -3.75 25.00 19.03
N LEU A 262 -4.29 25.20 20.23
CA LEU A 262 -5.07 26.39 20.54
C LEU A 262 -4.24 27.67 20.48
N GLY A 263 -2.96 27.58 20.87
CA GLY A 263 -2.00 28.66 20.68
C GLY A 263 -1.73 28.97 19.21
N ILE A 264 -1.49 27.94 18.39
CA ILE A 264 -1.28 28.07 16.95
C ILE A 264 -2.51 28.72 16.31
N TRP A 265 -3.70 28.25 16.66
CA TRP A 265 -4.94 28.83 16.16
C TRP A 265 -5.13 30.28 16.61
N ASP A 266 -4.82 30.62 17.86
CA ASP A 266 -4.83 32.01 18.34
C ASP A 266 -3.89 32.89 17.53
N HIS A 267 -2.67 32.42 17.29
CA HIS A 267 -1.69 33.13 16.49
C HIS A 267 -2.17 33.32 15.04
N ILE A 268 -2.70 32.27 14.38
CA ILE A 268 -3.29 32.39 13.05
C ILE A 268 -4.41 33.42 13.05
N LYS A 269 -5.27 33.40 14.07
CA LYS A 269 -6.54 34.14 14.07
C LYS A 269 -6.41 35.59 14.52
N ASN A 270 -5.47 35.89 15.42
CA ASN A 270 -5.43 37.17 16.14
C ASN A 270 -4.11 37.94 15.97
N SER A 271 -3.06 37.38 15.36
CA SER A 271 -1.78 38.11 15.14
C SER A 271 -1.88 39.23 14.09
N GLY A 272 -2.81 39.11 13.15
CA GLY A 272 -2.88 39.96 11.96
C GLY A 272 -1.91 39.56 10.84
N GLU A 273 -1.20 38.44 10.97
CA GLU A 273 -0.24 37.96 9.96
C GLU A 273 -0.87 37.07 8.88
N PHE A 274 -2.11 36.61 9.07
CA PHE A 274 -2.78 35.65 8.21
C PHE A 274 -4.15 36.15 7.74
N ASP A 275 -4.54 35.79 6.52
CA ASP A 275 -5.91 35.95 6.05
C ASP A 275 -6.81 34.87 6.69
N ALA A 276 -7.26 35.14 7.90
CA ALA A 276 -8.01 34.21 8.73
C ALA A 276 -9.31 34.82 9.28
N ASP A 277 -9.72 36.01 8.82
CA ASP A 277 -10.86 36.76 9.36
C ASP A 277 -12.17 35.96 9.32
N ASN A 278 -12.39 35.19 8.26
CA ASN A 278 -13.60 34.38 8.09
C ASN A 278 -13.44 32.92 8.54
N LEU A 279 -12.22 32.52 8.93
CA LEU A 279 -11.94 31.16 9.35
C LEU A 279 -12.37 30.92 10.80
N THR A 280 -12.99 29.76 11.05
CA THR A 280 -13.28 29.23 12.39
C THR A 280 -12.56 27.91 12.61
N LEU A 281 -12.27 27.59 13.86
CA LEU A 281 -11.82 26.26 14.26
C LEU A 281 -13.02 25.32 14.25
N GLU A 282 -13.04 24.36 13.32
CA GLU A 282 -14.16 23.42 13.15
C GLU A 282 -14.00 22.20 14.05
N TRP A 283 -12.77 21.71 14.21
CA TRP A 283 -12.52 20.48 14.97
C TRP A 283 -11.10 20.46 15.54
N ILE A 284 -10.95 19.88 16.74
CA ILE A 284 -9.68 19.50 17.34
C ILE A 284 -9.81 18.04 17.78
N GLY A 285 -8.81 17.21 17.52
CA GLY A 285 -8.74 15.85 18.05
C GLY A 285 -8.82 15.83 19.58
N ASN A 286 -9.41 14.77 20.13
CA ASN A 286 -9.42 14.56 21.59
C ASN A 286 -8.69 13.28 22.01
N LEU A 287 -8.20 12.51 21.03
CA LEU A 287 -7.44 11.29 21.22
C LEU A 287 -6.06 11.47 20.59
N PRO A 288 -4.97 11.32 21.36
CA PRO A 288 -3.63 11.30 20.80
C PRO A 288 -3.46 10.14 19.81
N GLY A 289 -3.04 10.46 18.59
CA GLY A 289 -2.67 9.48 17.57
C GLY A 289 -1.31 8.88 17.91
N LYS A 290 -1.30 7.81 18.71
CA LYS A 290 -0.08 7.08 19.08
C LYS A 290 0.58 6.45 17.86
N ARG A 291 1.90 6.61 17.73
CA ARG A 291 2.70 6.06 16.62
C ARG A 291 3.43 4.78 16.97
N GLU A 292 3.79 4.62 18.23
CA GLU A 292 4.63 3.54 18.72
C GLU A 292 4.33 3.25 20.18
N TYR A 293 4.44 1.98 20.58
CA TYR A 293 4.61 1.63 21.98
C TYR A 293 5.29 0.26 22.14
N ARG A 294 4.54 -0.81 22.46
CA ARG A 294 5.10 -2.16 22.63
C ARG A 294 5.32 -2.83 21.28
N ARG A 295 6.58 -3.17 21.00
CA ARG A 295 6.96 -4.04 19.88
C ARG A 295 7.18 -5.45 20.42
N PHE A 296 6.34 -6.41 20.06
CA PHE A 296 6.46 -7.77 20.58
C PHE A 296 7.65 -8.50 19.96
N VAL A 297 8.07 -9.60 20.58
CA VAL A 297 9.16 -10.43 20.08
C VAL A 297 8.57 -11.67 19.42
N GLY A 298 8.82 -11.82 18.12
CA GLY A 298 8.56 -13.03 17.34
C GLY A 298 9.85 -13.81 17.08
N ASP A 299 9.78 -14.81 16.20
CA ASP A 299 10.97 -15.58 15.80
C ASP A 299 11.90 -14.81 14.87
N HIS A 300 11.39 -13.74 14.25
CA HIS A 300 12.17 -12.76 13.50
C HIS A 300 11.81 -11.35 13.96
N THR A 301 12.81 -10.58 14.38
CA THR A 301 12.67 -9.14 14.62
C THR A 301 13.12 -8.43 13.35
N LEU A 302 12.19 -7.79 12.62
CA LEU A 302 12.54 -7.00 11.43
C LEU A 302 13.53 -5.90 11.81
N ARG A 303 14.61 -5.75 11.04
CA ARG A 303 15.71 -4.80 11.30
C ARG A 303 16.01 -3.88 10.13
N GLN A 304 16.82 -2.85 10.35
CA GLN A 304 17.19 -1.81 9.39
C GLN A 304 17.69 -2.40 8.07
N GLN A 305 18.56 -3.41 8.12
CA GLN A 305 19.13 -4.06 6.94
C GLN A 305 18.05 -4.78 6.14
N ASP A 306 17.07 -5.40 6.80
CA ASP A 306 15.99 -6.10 6.10
C ASP A 306 15.20 -5.12 5.21
N VAL A 307 15.02 -3.88 5.68
CA VAL A 307 14.37 -2.78 4.94
C VAL A 307 15.27 -2.24 3.84
N LEU A 308 16.49 -1.79 4.16
CA LEU A 308 17.38 -1.09 3.23
C LEU A 308 17.93 -2.01 2.16
N ASP A 309 18.37 -3.20 2.56
CA ASP A 309 18.88 -4.22 1.64
C ASP A 309 17.73 -4.98 0.97
N GLN A 310 16.47 -4.68 1.30
CA GLN A 310 15.26 -5.31 0.77
C GLN A 310 15.36 -6.85 0.80
N VAL A 311 15.66 -7.41 1.97
CA VAL A 311 15.89 -8.85 2.14
C VAL A 311 14.66 -9.64 1.68
N GLU A 312 14.90 -10.69 0.88
CA GLU A 312 13.86 -11.61 0.44
C GLU A 312 13.67 -12.70 1.49
N PHE A 313 12.42 -12.98 1.84
CA PHE A 313 12.07 -13.98 2.83
C PHE A 313 11.29 -15.13 2.19
N ASP A 314 11.64 -16.37 2.54
CA ASP A 314 10.88 -17.54 2.10
C ASP A 314 9.45 -17.58 2.72
N ASP A 315 9.27 -16.83 3.81
CA ASP A 315 8.01 -16.55 4.51
C ASP A 315 7.52 -15.10 4.36
N GLY A 316 7.90 -14.38 3.30
CA GLY A 316 7.35 -13.04 3.03
C GLY A 316 5.83 -13.07 2.82
N ILE A 317 5.08 -12.35 3.67
CA ILE A 317 3.59 -12.33 3.68
C ILE A 317 2.98 -10.99 3.22
N GLY A 318 3.84 -10.04 2.87
CA GLY A 318 3.47 -8.69 2.51
C GLY A 318 4.72 -7.87 2.21
N PHE A 319 4.55 -6.62 1.80
CA PHE A 319 5.65 -5.67 1.69
C PHE A 319 5.28 -4.30 2.27
N GLY A 320 6.31 -3.54 2.64
CA GLY A 320 6.26 -2.11 2.88
C GLY A 320 7.09 -1.35 1.85
N GLY A 321 6.93 -0.03 1.83
CA GLY A 321 7.70 0.86 0.93
C GLY A 321 7.89 2.28 1.46
N TRP A 322 7.40 2.54 2.67
CA TRP A 322 7.70 3.78 3.38
C TRP A 322 9.17 3.84 3.77
N SER A 323 9.71 5.04 3.92
CA SER A 323 11.06 5.25 4.42
C SER A 323 11.18 4.79 5.87
N ILE A 324 12.41 4.54 6.32
CA ILE A 324 12.73 4.55 7.74
C ILE A 324 12.49 5.98 8.22
N ASP A 325 11.32 6.23 8.82
CA ASP A 325 10.81 7.54 9.21
C ASP A 325 10.86 7.72 10.72
N LEU A 326 11.95 8.36 11.17
CA LEU A 326 12.27 8.57 12.58
C LEU A 326 11.99 10.01 12.98
N HIS A 327 11.26 10.17 14.08
CA HIS A 327 10.90 11.45 14.65
C HIS A 327 11.74 11.73 15.90
N PRO A 328 12.06 13.00 16.19
CA PRO A 328 12.72 13.37 17.43
C PRO A 328 11.78 13.10 18.63
N ALA A 329 12.34 12.63 19.74
CA ALA A 329 11.54 12.27 20.92
C ALA A 329 10.91 13.50 21.59
N GLU A 330 11.54 14.67 21.44
CA GLU A 330 11.07 15.99 21.86
C GLU A 330 9.92 16.52 21.01
N GLY A 331 9.68 15.93 19.83
CA GLY A 331 8.61 16.28 18.90
C GLY A 331 8.71 17.72 18.39
N MET A 332 7.61 18.48 18.46
CA MET A 332 7.53 19.86 17.96
C MET A 332 8.49 20.86 18.64
N TYR A 333 9.08 20.49 19.78
CA TYR A 333 10.07 21.31 20.49
C TYR A 333 11.52 20.98 20.11
N ALA A 334 11.75 19.96 19.28
CA ALA A 334 13.08 19.62 18.80
C ALA A 334 13.63 20.72 17.89
N THR A 335 14.89 21.14 18.10
CA THR A 335 15.52 22.19 17.28
C THR A 335 16.00 21.71 15.91
N GLY A 336 16.04 20.40 15.68
CA GLY A 336 16.41 19.79 14.39
C GLY A 336 15.23 19.53 13.46
N ALA A 337 15.47 18.71 12.44
CA ALA A 337 14.44 18.24 11.52
C ALA A 337 13.26 17.58 12.28
N GLY A 338 12.05 17.74 11.76
CA GLY A 338 10.84 17.14 12.32
C GLY A 338 10.76 15.63 12.07
N ALA A 339 11.45 15.16 11.04
CA ALA A 339 11.71 13.74 10.82
C ALA A 339 13.01 13.57 10.03
N VAL A 340 13.65 12.40 10.19
CA VAL A 340 14.76 11.94 9.37
C VAL A 340 14.31 10.68 8.63
N GLN A 341 14.47 10.68 7.31
CA GLN A 341 13.98 9.65 6.42
C GLN A 341 15.07 9.02 5.57
N ARG A 342 15.03 7.69 5.46
CA ARG A 342 15.82 6.94 4.48
C ARG A 342 14.97 5.94 3.73
N PHE A 343 14.95 6.06 2.42
CA PHE A 343 14.25 5.16 1.53
C PHE A 343 15.15 4.00 1.07
N SER A 344 14.57 2.81 0.94
CA SER A 344 15.11 1.72 0.13
C SER A 344 14.80 1.95 -1.36
N ASP A 345 15.61 1.43 -2.28
CA ASP A 345 15.45 1.69 -3.72
C ASP A 345 14.19 1.05 -4.35
N GLY A 346 13.50 0.21 -3.59
CA GLY A 346 12.18 -0.33 -3.87
C GLY A 346 11.47 -0.80 -2.59
N VAL A 347 10.42 -1.60 -2.73
CA VAL A 347 9.68 -2.18 -1.60
C VAL A 347 10.49 -3.26 -0.85
N PHE A 348 10.20 -3.46 0.44
CA PHE A 348 10.82 -4.48 1.30
C PHE A 348 9.78 -5.48 1.82
N GLU A 349 10.16 -6.74 2.02
CA GLU A 349 9.24 -7.79 2.48
C GLU A 349 9.05 -7.79 4.01
N ILE A 350 7.88 -8.27 4.45
CA ILE A 350 7.58 -8.51 5.87
C ILE A 350 7.46 -10.02 6.07
N PRO A 351 8.32 -10.66 6.89
CA PRO A 351 8.27 -12.10 7.12
C PRO A 351 7.15 -12.48 8.11
N PHE A 352 6.54 -13.64 7.91
CA PHE A 352 5.49 -14.17 8.78
C PHE A 352 5.96 -14.34 10.23
N ARG A 353 7.22 -14.71 10.44
CA ARG A 353 7.85 -14.82 11.77
C ARG A 353 7.81 -13.55 12.63
N SER A 354 7.55 -12.39 12.03
CA SER A 354 7.36 -11.12 12.75
C SER A 354 5.92 -10.88 13.20
N LEU A 355 4.97 -11.76 12.82
CA LEU A 355 3.54 -11.62 13.10
C LEU A 355 3.02 -12.56 14.20
N TYR A 356 3.87 -13.31 14.90
CA TYR A 356 3.43 -14.16 16.02
C TYR A 356 4.38 -14.11 17.21
N SER A 357 3.84 -14.33 18.41
CA SER A 357 4.60 -14.25 19.65
C SER A 357 5.61 -15.40 19.78
N ALA A 358 6.82 -15.07 20.23
CA ALA A 358 7.86 -16.06 20.48
C ALA A 358 7.52 -17.01 21.65
N ASN A 359 6.71 -16.58 22.62
CA ASN A 359 6.43 -17.34 23.86
C ASN A 359 4.94 -17.56 24.15
N VAL A 360 4.05 -17.18 23.23
CA VAL A 360 2.60 -17.41 23.38
C VAL A 360 2.08 -18.09 22.11
N SER A 361 1.84 -19.40 22.18
CA SER A 361 1.72 -20.27 21.00
C SER A 361 0.46 -20.12 20.17
N ASN A 362 -0.57 -19.42 20.65
CA ASN A 362 -1.78 -19.13 19.90
C ASN A 362 -2.07 -17.63 19.74
N LEU A 363 -1.04 -16.80 19.87
CA LEU A 363 -1.13 -15.35 19.73
C LEU A 363 -0.38 -14.87 18.47
N LEU A 364 -1.16 -14.33 17.54
CA LEU A 364 -0.68 -13.53 16.42
C LEU A 364 -0.74 -12.04 16.80
N MET A 365 0.06 -11.23 16.12
CA MET A 365 0.19 -9.78 16.31
C MET A 365 0.32 -9.11 14.95
N ALA A 366 -0.45 -8.04 14.74
CA ALA A 366 -0.40 -7.30 13.48
C ALA A 366 -0.71 -5.81 13.72
N GLY A 367 0.03 -4.96 13.01
CA GLY A 367 -0.06 -3.51 13.10
C GLY A 367 1.17 -2.91 13.77
N ARG A 368 0.96 -1.99 14.72
CA ARG A 368 2.04 -1.26 15.39
C ARG A 368 2.75 -2.02 16.51
N ASN A 369 2.35 -3.27 16.74
CA ASN A 369 2.86 -4.13 17.80
C ASN A 369 3.68 -5.33 17.26
N ILE A 370 3.97 -5.34 15.95
CA ILE A 370 4.74 -6.40 15.29
C ILE A 370 6.15 -6.54 15.86
N SER A 371 6.82 -7.62 15.49
CA SER A 371 8.23 -7.79 15.83
C SER A 371 9.17 -7.05 14.90
N ALA A 372 9.66 -5.90 15.36
CA ALA A 372 10.62 -5.06 14.68
C ALA A 372 11.51 -4.29 15.69
N THR A 373 12.73 -3.96 15.30
CA THR A 373 13.55 -2.95 15.98
C THR A 373 12.89 -1.59 15.83
N HIS A 374 13.22 -0.62 16.69
CA HIS A 374 12.71 0.74 16.58
C HIS A 374 13.02 1.37 15.20
N ILE A 375 14.21 1.08 14.66
CA ILE A 375 14.65 1.63 13.38
C ILE A 375 13.81 1.06 12.23
N ALA A 376 13.69 -0.26 12.11
CA ALA A 376 12.86 -0.87 11.07
C ALA A 376 11.36 -0.56 11.24
N PHE A 377 10.91 -0.41 12.49
CA PHE A 377 9.54 -0.03 12.81
C PHE A 377 9.14 1.30 12.17
N GLY A 378 10.08 2.24 12.03
CA GLY A 378 9.87 3.51 11.30
C GLY A 378 9.28 3.31 9.90
N ALA A 379 9.65 2.24 9.20
CA ALA A 379 9.14 1.91 7.87
C ALA A 379 7.90 1.00 7.89
N ALA A 380 7.79 0.09 8.85
CA ALA A 380 6.73 -0.93 8.87
C ALA A 380 5.40 -0.47 9.51
N ARG A 381 5.41 0.61 10.31
CA ARG A 381 4.26 1.06 11.14
C ARG A 381 3.13 1.78 10.40
N VAL A 382 3.29 2.05 9.10
CA VAL A 382 2.34 2.88 8.34
C VAL A 382 1.04 2.11 8.09
N MET A 383 -0.09 2.81 8.06
CA MET A 383 -1.40 2.19 8.27
C MET A 383 -1.85 1.23 7.16
N ALA A 384 -1.54 1.48 5.89
CA ALA A 384 -1.83 0.53 4.82
C ALA A 384 -0.93 -0.72 4.91
N THR A 385 0.35 -0.56 5.25
CA THR A 385 1.25 -1.69 5.55
C THR A 385 0.77 -2.50 6.76
N CYS A 386 0.24 -1.83 7.79
CA CYS A 386 -0.43 -2.49 8.92
C CYS A 386 -1.65 -3.30 8.49
N ALA A 387 -2.44 -2.80 7.52
CA ALA A 387 -3.57 -3.53 6.96
C ALA A 387 -3.13 -4.81 6.24
N VAL A 388 -2.04 -4.75 5.45
CA VAL A 388 -1.43 -5.91 4.78
C VAL A 388 -0.98 -6.95 5.80
N MET A 389 -0.31 -6.54 6.89
CA MET A 389 0.07 -7.45 7.97
C MET A 389 -1.15 -8.07 8.66
N GLY A 390 -2.22 -7.29 8.81
CA GLY A 390 -3.51 -7.77 9.31
C GLY A 390 -4.10 -8.87 8.45
N GLU A 391 -4.25 -8.63 7.16
CA GLU A 391 -4.75 -9.63 6.19
C GLU A 391 -3.93 -10.93 6.22
N ALA A 392 -2.61 -10.81 6.31
CA ALA A 392 -1.70 -11.94 6.49
C ALA A 392 -1.95 -12.71 7.79
N ALA A 393 -2.04 -12.02 8.93
CA ALA A 393 -2.28 -12.66 10.23
C ALA A 393 -3.65 -13.34 10.30
N GLY A 394 -4.71 -12.73 9.73
CA GLY A 394 -6.04 -13.32 9.65
C GLY A 394 -6.09 -14.58 8.78
N THR A 395 -5.40 -14.54 7.63
CA THR A 395 -5.25 -15.71 6.75
C THR A 395 -4.48 -16.83 7.45
N ALA A 396 -3.37 -16.50 8.10
CA ALA A 396 -2.57 -17.46 8.86
C ALA A 396 -3.36 -18.09 10.01
N ALA A 397 -4.14 -17.32 10.76
CA ALA A 397 -5.00 -17.84 11.81
C ALA A 397 -6.01 -18.86 11.27
N SER A 398 -6.62 -18.59 10.10
CA SER A 398 -7.52 -19.54 9.47
C SER A 398 -6.81 -20.84 9.08
N LEU A 399 -5.59 -20.77 8.54
CA LEU A 399 -4.82 -21.96 8.17
C LEU A 399 -4.33 -22.74 9.40
N CYS A 400 -3.91 -22.06 10.47
CA CYS A 400 -3.59 -22.69 11.76
C CYS A 400 -4.74 -23.60 12.22
N LEU A 401 -5.99 -23.12 12.13
CA LEU A 401 -7.17 -23.93 12.45
C LEU A 401 -7.47 -25.05 11.44
N SER A 402 -7.14 -24.87 10.16
CA SER A 402 -7.30 -25.92 9.14
C SER A 402 -6.39 -27.10 9.41
N TYR A 403 -5.15 -26.82 9.84
CA TYR A 403 -4.12 -27.82 10.08
C TYR A 403 -4.03 -28.29 11.54
N GLY A 404 -4.67 -27.57 12.47
CA GLY A 404 -4.55 -27.85 13.90
C GLY A 404 -3.16 -27.48 14.46
N GLU A 405 -2.52 -26.48 13.87
CA GLU A 405 -1.14 -26.07 14.13
C GLU A 405 -1.08 -24.66 14.73
N SER A 406 -0.04 -24.39 15.52
CA SER A 406 0.32 -23.04 15.98
C SER A 406 0.88 -22.18 14.83
N PRO A 407 0.95 -20.85 14.98
CA PRO A 407 1.61 -19.98 13.99
C PRO A 407 3.07 -20.37 13.70
N ARG A 408 3.80 -20.81 14.73
CA ARG A 408 5.19 -21.28 14.59
C ARG A 408 5.27 -22.57 13.75
N GLU A 409 4.36 -23.51 13.97
CA GLU A 409 4.27 -24.75 13.18
C GLU A 409 3.80 -24.45 11.75
N LEU A 410 2.86 -23.50 11.57
CA LEU A 410 2.46 -23.03 10.24
C LEU A 410 3.64 -22.47 9.44
N TYR A 411 4.53 -21.69 10.06
CA TYR A 411 5.78 -21.24 9.43
C TYR A 411 6.65 -22.44 8.99
N ALA A 412 6.87 -23.39 9.91
CA ALA A 412 7.74 -24.53 9.66
C ALA A 412 7.22 -25.44 8.53
N ASN A 413 5.90 -25.67 8.51
CA ASN A 413 5.29 -26.73 7.72
C ASN A 413 4.50 -26.21 6.50
N HIS A 414 3.90 -25.02 6.57
CA HIS A 414 2.89 -24.54 5.61
C HIS A 414 3.07 -23.09 5.14
N ARG A 415 4.29 -22.52 5.26
CA ARG A 415 4.56 -21.13 4.83
C ARG A 415 4.30 -20.89 3.34
N ARG A 416 4.48 -21.91 2.50
CA ARG A 416 4.20 -21.82 1.06
C ARG A 416 2.70 -21.72 0.83
N GLU A 417 1.91 -22.54 1.51
CA GLU A 417 0.45 -22.56 1.47
C GLU A 417 -0.13 -21.24 1.96
N LEU A 418 0.45 -20.64 3.01
CA LEU A 418 0.10 -19.29 3.46
C LEU A 418 0.30 -18.25 2.33
N ARG A 419 1.46 -18.24 1.68
CA ARG A 419 1.74 -17.31 0.57
C ARG A 419 0.79 -17.55 -0.62
N GLN A 420 0.47 -18.79 -0.94
CA GLN A 420 -0.48 -19.12 -2.01
C GLN A 420 -1.92 -18.71 -1.66
N ALA A 421 -2.33 -18.85 -0.39
CA ALA A 421 -3.64 -18.38 0.09
C ALA A 421 -3.78 -16.86 0.02
N LEU A 422 -2.72 -16.13 0.39
CA LEU A 422 -2.64 -14.67 0.25
C LEU A 422 -2.69 -14.24 -1.21
N LEU A 423 -1.89 -14.87 -2.07
CA LEU A 423 -1.89 -14.59 -3.50
C LEU A 423 -3.25 -14.87 -4.16
N ARG A 424 -3.98 -15.91 -3.71
CA ARG A 424 -5.35 -16.21 -4.17
C ARG A 424 -6.36 -15.13 -3.76
N SER A 425 -6.07 -14.36 -2.72
CA SER A 425 -6.88 -13.24 -2.22
C SER A 425 -6.47 -11.88 -2.79
N ASP A 426 -5.50 -11.86 -3.72
CA ASP A 426 -4.90 -10.63 -4.26
C ASP A 426 -4.16 -9.79 -3.22
N SER A 427 -3.73 -10.40 -2.11
CA SER A 427 -2.95 -9.72 -1.07
C SER A 427 -1.64 -9.12 -1.62
N SER A 428 -1.11 -8.14 -0.91
CA SER A 428 0.08 -7.36 -1.31
C SER A 428 1.39 -8.16 -1.22
N LEU A 429 1.54 -9.19 -2.05
CA LEU A 429 2.77 -9.99 -2.18
C LEU A 429 3.60 -9.56 -3.39
N ILE A 430 4.91 -9.41 -3.22
CA ILE A 430 5.85 -9.12 -4.30
C ILE A 430 6.64 -10.36 -4.68
N GLY A 431 6.92 -10.56 -5.97
CA GLY A 431 7.76 -11.67 -6.44
C GLY A 431 7.19 -13.10 -6.28
N VAL A 432 5.97 -13.26 -5.77
CA VAL A 432 5.34 -14.58 -5.57
C VAL A 432 4.48 -14.96 -6.78
N ALA A 433 4.81 -16.07 -7.41
CA ALA A 433 4.01 -16.65 -8.49
C ALA A 433 2.98 -17.66 -7.96
N ASN A 434 1.85 -17.76 -8.66
CA ASN A 434 0.82 -18.75 -8.38
C ASN A 434 1.33 -20.16 -8.72
N GLU A 435 1.31 -21.00 -7.71
CA GLU A 435 1.74 -22.40 -7.78
C GLU A 435 0.62 -23.38 -7.44
N ASP A 436 -0.62 -22.88 -7.24
CA ASP A 436 -1.79 -23.70 -6.97
C ASP A 436 -2.02 -24.73 -8.10
N PRO A 437 -1.97 -26.04 -7.81
CA PRO A 437 -2.21 -27.08 -8.81
C PRO A 437 -3.69 -27.19 -9.21
N GLN A 438 -4.61 -26.59 -8.44
CA GLN A 438 -6.04 -26.50 -8.75
C GLN A 438 -6.36 -25.39 -9.76
N ASP A 439 -5.43 -24.46 -10.01
CA ASP A 439 -5.58 -23.47 -11.07
C ASP A 439 -5.30 -24.11 -12.44
N LEU A 440 -6.38 -24.50 -13.11
CA LEU A 440 -6.39 -25.16 -14.40
C LEU A 440 -5.86 -24.24 -15.51
N ALA A 441 -5.92 -22.91 -15.35
CA ALA A 441 -5.40 -21.97 -16.36
C ALA A 441 -3.89 -22.16 -16.62
N ARG A 442 -3.15 -22.65 -15.62
CA ARG A 442 -1.70 -22.93 -15.74
C ARG A 442 -1.36 -24.06 -16.69
N ARG A 443 -2.35 -24.88 -17.07
CA ARG A 443 -2.19 -26.01 -18.01
C ARG A 443 -2.87 -25.74 -19.35
N ALA A 444 -3.46 -24.55 -19.52
CA ALA A 444 -4.13 -24.16 -20.74
C ALA A 444 -3.14 -23.57 -21.75
N VAL A 445 -3.45 -23.74 -23.03
CA VAL A 445 -2.89 -22.89 -24.09
C VAL A 445 -3.64 -21.57 -24.04
N VAL A 446 -2.91 -20.45 -23.98
CA VAL A 446 -3.50 -19.11 -23.90
C VAL A 446 -3.45 -18.43 -25.24
N THR A 447 -4.56 -17.83 -25.66
CA THR A 447 -4.66 -17.01 -26.88
C THR A 447 -5.51 -15.78 -26.60
N ALA A 448 -5.40 -14.74 -27.44
CA ALA A 448 -6.24 -13.56 -27.36
C ALA A 448 -6.66 -13.08 -28.75
N SER A 449 -7.72 -12.27 -28.83
CA SER A 449 -8.14 -11.59 -30.07
C SER A 449 -7.04 -10.70 -30.63
N SER A 450 -6.36 -9.97 -29.75
CA SER A 450 -5.25 -9.09 -30.08
C SER A 450 -4.27 -9.01 -28.90
N ARG A 451 -3.10 -8.40 -29.14
CA ARG A 451 -2.13 -8.04 -28.11
C ARG A 451 -1.34 -6.82 -28.55
N ARG A 452 -0.89 -5.99 -27.61
CA ARG A 452 0.14 -4.99 -27.89
C ARG A 452 1.44 -5.66 -28.29
N ARG A 453 1.93 -5.32 -29.48
CA ARG A 453 3.19 -5.84 -30.03
C ARG A 453 4.37 -4.91 -29.82
N THR A 454 4.14 -3.67 -29.41
CA THR A 454 5.19 -2.68 -29.20
C THR A 454 4.87 -1.87 -27.96
N ILE A 455 5.90 -1.58 -27.14
CA ILE A 455 5.78 -0.54 -26.11
C ILE A 455 6.04 0.80 -26.80
N ALA A 456 4.97 1.55 -27.00
CA ALA A 456 4.99 2.84 -27.67
C ALA A 456 3.90 3.74 -27.12
N THR A 457 4.03 5.02 -27.43
CA THR A 457 3.10 6.07 -27.05
C THR A 457 2.65 6.80 -28.30
N ASP A 458 1.40 7.27 -28.32
CA ASP A 458 0.89 8.06 -29.45
C ASP A 458 1.44 9.49 -29.43
N ALA A 459 1.57 10.11 -30.60
CA ALA A 459 1.98 11.51 -30.74
C ALA A 459 0.81 12.45 -30.39
N GLY A 460 0.43 12.52 -29.11
CA GLY A 460 -0.68 13.35 -28.64
C GLY A 460 -0.23 14.67 -28.01
N GLY A 461 -0.53 15.79 -28.69
CA GLY A 461 -0.96 17.12 -28.20
C GLY A 461 -0.28 17.89 -27.04
N ALA A 462 0.65 17.33 -26.27
CA ALA A 462 1.24 18.06 -25.14
C ALA A 462 2.27 19.11 -25.59
N ALA A 463 2.60 20.07 -24.72
CA ALA A 463 3.68 21.02 -25.02
C ALA A 463 5.05 20.32 -25.00
N PRO A 464 6.00 20.71 -25.87
CA PRO A 464 7.39 20.27 -25.78
C PRO A 464 7.98 20.57 -24.39
N HIS A 465 8.70 19.62 -23.83
CA HIS A 465 9.37 19.74 -22.54
C HIS A 465 10.88 19.93 -22.75
N PRO A 466 11.50 21.00 -22.24
CA PRO A 466 12.96 21.16 -22.30
C PRO A 466 13.67 20.02 -21.58
N LEU A 467 14.72 19.46 -22.18
CA LEU A 467 15.54 18.41 -21.55
C LEU A 467 16.61 19.04 -20.63
N ALA A 468 16.16 19.76 -19.61
CA ALA A 468 17.05 20.47 -18.67
C ALA A 468 17.69 19.53 -17.63
N ASP A 469 17.01 18.43 -17.30
CA ASP A 469 17.49 17.37 -16.40
C ASP A 469 17.55 16.05 -17.18
N ASP A 470 18.29 15.06 -16.67
CA ASP A 470 18.24 13.72 -17.27
C ASP A 470 16.83 13.14 -17.10
N LEU A 471 16.30 12.49 -18.13
CA LEU A 471 14.99 11.83 -18.10
C LEU A 471 15.17 10.33 -18.30
N GLY A 472 14.62 9.52 -17.38
CA GLY A 472 14.55 8.07 -17.54
C GLY A 472 13.17 7.64 -18.06
N ILE A 473 13.13 6.80 -19.08
CA ILE A 473 11.91 6.12 -19.54
C ILE A 473 12.00 4.67 -19.07
N VAL A 474 11.09 4.27 -18.18
CA VAL A 474 10.98 2.88 -17.75
C VAL A 474 10.24 2.11 -18.83
N ILE A 475 10.88 1.08 -19.38
CA ILE A 475 10.35 0.27 -20.48
C ILE A 475 10.38 -1.19 -20.05
N PRO A 476 9.24 -1.91 -20.07
CA PRO A 476 9.24 -3.34 -19.81
C PRO A 476 9.81 -4.10 -21.00
N VAL A 477 10.84 -4.91 -20.76
CA VAL A 477 11.59 -5.62 -21.81
C VAL A 477 11.39 -7.11 -21.70
N HIS A 478 10.84 -7.68 -22.78
CA HIS A 478 10.82 -9.11 -23.03
C HIS A 478 10.55 -9.38 -24.52
N PRO A 479 11.35 -10.19 -25.23
CA PRO A 479 12.65 -10.72 -24.81
C PRO A 479 13.79 -9.69 -24.91
N ALA A 480 13.64 -8.65 -25.72
CA ALA A 480 14.73 -7.73 -26.04
C ALA A 480 14.25 -6.30 -26.29
N LEU A 481 15.15 -5.35 -26.10
CA LEU A 481 15.08 -3.98 -26.57
C LEU A 481 16.30 -3.74 -27.45
N GLU A 482 16.12 -3.31 -28.68
CA GLU A 482 17.22 -3.04 -29.62
C GLU A 482 17.31 -1.57 -29.97
N THR A 483 16.17 -0.91 -30.18
CA THR A 483 16.11 0.52 -30.48
C THR A 483 14.96 1.20 -29.74
N THR A 484 15.16 2.48 -29.48
CA THR A 484 14.14 3.39 -28.97
C THR A 484 14.11 4.63 -29.86
N ASP A 485 13.05 4.76 -30.63
CA ASP A 485 12.83 5.97 -31.43
C ASP A 485 12.11 7.00 -30.55
N LEU A 486 12.61 8.23 -30.55
CA LEU A 486 12.15 9.32 -29.72
C LEU A 486 11.69 10.49 -30.60
N LEU A 487 10.59 11.13 -30.25
CA LEU A 487 10.13 12.33 -30.94
C LEU A 487 10.75 13.57 -30.28
N LEU A 488 11.82 14.09 -30.90
CA LEU A 488 12.69 15.14 -30.34
C LEU A 488 12.73 16.36 -31.26
N GLY A 489 12.69 17.55 -30.69
CA GLY A 489 13.03 18.80 -31.37
C GLY A 489 14.27 19.43 -30.75
N ALA A 490 14.91 20.37 -31.45
CA ALA A 490 16.04 21.10 -30.90
C ALA A 490 16.07 22.56 -31.37
N ASP A 491 16.68 23.45 -30.59
CA ASP A 491 16.85 24.86 -30.95
C ASP A 491 17.97 25.04 -31.97
N GLU A 492 19.00 24.19 -31.90
CA GLU A 492 20.09 24.07 -32.86
C GLU A 492 20.45 22.60 -33.07
N ALA A 493 21.17 22.30 -34.16
CA ALA A 493 21.61 20.93 -34.42
C ALA A 493 22.61 20.53 -33.33
N THR A 494 22.34 19.41 -32.65
CA THR A 494 23.08 19.00 -31.47
C THR A 494 23.09 17.48 -31.36
N THR A 495 23.80 16.94 -30.38
CA THR A 495 23.82 15.51 -30.06
C THR A 495 23.13 15.23 -28.74
N LEU A 496 22.47 14.08 -28.63
CA LEU A 496 21.90 13.59 -27.39
C LEU A 496 22.58 12.27 -27.00
N THR A 497 23.01 12.16 -25.74
CA THR A 497 23.45 10.89 -25.17
C THR A 497 22.24 10.13 -24.63
N VAL A 498 22.05 8.91 -25.09
CA VAL A 498 20.99 7.98 -24.67
C VAL A 498 21.64 6.75 -24.05
N GLU A 499 21.23 6.39 -22.85
CA GLU A 499 21.78 5.27 -22.10
C GLU A 499 20.69 4.25 -21.77
N VAL A 500 21.08 3.00 -21.60
CA VAL A 500 20.20 1.94 -21.09
C VAL A 500 20.74 1.49 -19.76
N TRP A 501 19.88 1.53 -18.75
CA TRP A 501 20.19 1.10 -17.40
C TRP A 501 19.26 -0.03 -16.96
N SER A 502 19.73 -0.84 -16.02
CA SER A 502 18.95 -1.87 -15.34
C SER A 502 19.06 -1.72 -13.82
N SER A 503 18.18 -2.39 -13.09
CA SER A 503 18.24 -2.52 -11.63
C SER A 503 18.70 -3.93 -11.24
N SER A 504 19.36 -4.08 -10.09
CA SER A 504 19.76 -5.38 -9.54
C SER A 504 18.56 -6.24 -9.15
N LYS A 505 17.56 -5.63 -8.52
CA LYS A 505 16.32 -6.29 -8.08
C LYS A 505 15.16 -6.02 -9.03
N ARG A 506 14.33 -7.04 -9.29
CA ARG A 506 13.24 -6.98 -10.27
C ARG A 506 12.07 -6.08 -9.86
N GLN A 507 11.92 -5.81 -8.56
CA GLN A 507 10.95 -4.87 -8.01
C GLN A 507 11.46 -3.41 -8.02
N ASN A 508 12.75 -3.19 -8.25
CA ASN A 508 13.33 -1.84 -8.24
C ASN A 508 13.15 -1.18 -9.62
N VAL A 509 13.03 0.15 -9.57
CA VAL A 509 12.81 1.00 -10.75
C VAL A 509 13.73 2.20 -10.66
N VAL A 510 15.03 1.93 -10.68
CA VAL A 510 16.09 2.92 -10.57
C VAL A 510 17.25 2.57 -11.52
N PRO A 511 17.91 3.56 -12.16
CA PRO A 511 19.04 3.30 -13.03
C PRO A 511 20.29 2.99 -12.19
N GLU A 512 20.56 1.71 -11.94
CA GLU A 512 21.65 1.24 -11.07
C GLU A 512 22.87 0.78 -11.86
N ARG A 513 22.67 -0.09 -12.86
CA ARG A 513 23.73 -0.64 -13.71
C ARG A 513 23.59 -0.15 -15.14
N LEU A 514 24.61 0.53 -15.65
CA LEU A 514 24.68 0.95 -17.06
C LEU A 514 24.95 -0.25 -17.96
N GLU A 515 24.06 -0.50 -18.92
CA GLU A 515 24.14 -1.59 -19.88
C GLU A 515 24.65 -1.12 -21.24
N HIS A 516 24.24 0.08 -21.67
CA HIS A 516 24.60 0.63 -22.97
C HIS A 516 24.61 2.15 -23.00
N THR A 517 25.41 2.72 -23.88
CA THR A 517 25.44 4.17 -24.18
C THR A 517 25.51 4.38 -25.69
N ALA A 518 24.68 5.27 -26.19
CA ALA A 518 24.62 5.71 -27.57
C ALA A 518 24.61 7.24 -27.63
N VAL A 519 25.13 7.79 -28.73
CA VAL A 519 25.04 9.22 -29.05
C VAL A 519 24.32 9.35 -30.38
N VAL A 520 23.27 10.17 -30.41
CA VAL A 520 22.43 10.39 -31.59
C VAL A 520 22.42 11.86 -31.99
N GLU A 521 22.33 12.12 -33.29
CA GLU A 521 22.16 13.47 -33.83
C GLU A 521 20.70 13.90 -33.70
N VAL A 522 20.47 15.11 -33.19
CA VAL A 522 19.16 15.76 -33.09
C VAL A 522 19.15 16.98 -34.00
N PRO A 523 18.36 16.97 -35.08
CA PRO A 523 18.33 18.09 -36.02
C PRO A 523 17.68 19.34 -35.39
N ALA A 524 18.14 20.52 -35.82
CA ALA A 524 17.51 21.79 -35.45
C ALA A 524 16.07 21.86 -35.99
N GLY A 525 15.16 22.41 -35.17
CA GLY A 525 13.79 22.72 -35.57
C GLY A 525 12.72 21.96 -34.80
N ALA A 526 11.59 21.73 -35.47
CA ALA A 526 10.43 21.06 -34.90
C ALA A 526 10.73 19.58 -34.59
N ALA A 527 9.85 18.97 -33.79
CA ALA A 527 10.04 17.60 -33.35
C ALA A 527 10.05 16.61 -34.55
N SER A 528 11.04 15.72 -34.57
CA SER A 528 11.22 14.67 -35.57
C SER A 528 11.65 13.37 -34.89
N TRP A 529 11.43 12.24 -35.56
CA TRP A 529 11.82 10.93 -35.04
C TRP A 529 13.34 10.77 -35.11
N VAL A 530 13.96 10.57 -33.95
CA VAL A 530 15.38 10.25 -33.78
C VAL A 530 15.48 8.83 -33.24
N SER A 531 16.20 7.96 -33.96
CA SER A 531 16.37 6.55 -33.58
C SER A 531 17.63 6.38 -32.73
N ALA A 532 17.50 5.89 -31.50
CA ALA A 532 18.61 5.57 -30.62
C ALA A 532 18.79 4.05 -30.50
N PRO A 533 20.00 3.51 -30.71
CA PRO A 533 20.29 2.11 -30.38
C PRO A 533 20.28 1.93 -28.86
N THR A 534 19.48 0.99 -28.39
CA THR A 534 19.26 0.68 -26.97
C THR A 534 19.30 -0.83 -26.69
N PRO A 535 20.35 -1.56 -27.14
CA PRO A 535 20.46 -3.01 -26.95
C PRO A 535 20.42 -3.42 -25.49
N PHE A 536 19.43 -4.24 -25.13
CA PHE A 536 19.28 -4.89 -23.84
C PHE A 536 18.52 -6.21 -24.01
N PHE A 537 19.14 -7.31 -23.57
CA PHE A 537 18.68 -8.68 -23.80
C PHE A 537 18.62 -9.45 -22.47
N PRO A 538 17.65 -9.15 -21.59
CA PRO A 538 17.59 -9.79 -20.29
C PRO A 538 17.15 -11.27 -20.43
N GLU A 539 17.76 -12.15 -19.65
CA GLU A 539 17.44 -13.60 -19.66
C GLU A 539 16.00 -13.89 -19.21
N THR A 540 15.47 -13.03 -18.34
CA THR A 540 14.09 -13.08 -17.86
C THR A 540 13.44 -11.71 -18.02
N PRO A 541 12.09 -11.62 -18.08
CA PRO A 541 11.43 -10.32 -18.17
C PRO A 541 11.92 -9.34 -17.09
N GLN A 542 12.36 -8.16 -17.54
CA GLN A 542 12.90 -7.09 -16.69
C GLN A 542 12.56 -5.71 -17.27
N ASN A 543 12.50 -4.68 -16.42
CA ASN A 543 12.44 -3.28 -16.85
C ASN A 543 13.84 -2.76 -17.22
N ALA A 544 13.94 -2.07 -18.35
CA ALA A 544 15.05 -1.18 -18.67
C ALA A 544 14.67 0.28 -18.33
N ILE A 545 15.67 1.09 -17.97
CA ILE A 545 15.52 2.54 -17.82
C ILE A 545 16.35 3.20 -18.93
N VAL A 546 15.67 3.71 -19.96
CA VAL A 546 16.32 4.45 -21.05
C VAL A 546 16.51 5.89 -20.60
N VAL A 547 17.74 6.29 -20.31
CA VAL A 547 18.09 7.62 -19.80
C VAL A 547 18.50 8.53 -20.96
N LEU A 548 17.79 9.65 -21.11
CA LEU A 548 18.14 10.76 -21.98
C LEU A 548 18.94 11.77 -21.15
N ARG A 549 20.21 12.00 -21.50
CA ARG A 549 21.04 12.95 -20.77
C ARG A 549 20.60 14.39 -21.03
N ALA A 550 20.67 15.23 -20.00
CA ALA A 550 20.32 16.63 -20.06
C ALA A 550 21.02 17.33 -21.24
N ASN A 551 20.24 18.00 -22.08
CA ASN A 551 20.74 18.86 -23.15
C ASN A 551 19.74 20.03 -23.30
N PRO A 552 20.08 21.24 -22.81
CA PRO A 552 19.19 22.39 -22.86
C PRO A 552 18.74 22.82 -24.26
N ALA A 553 19.47 22.42 -25.32
CA ALA A 553 19.07 22.68 -26.70
C ALA A 553 18.01 21.70 -27.21
N VAL A 554 17.76 20.59 -26.51
CA VAL A 554 16.81 19.53 -26.89
C VAL A 554 15.48 19.70 -26.16
N ARG A 555 14.40 19.45 -26.90
CA ARG A 555 13.02 19.40 -26.41
C ARG A 555 12.43 18.02 -26.68
N VAL A 556 11.85 17.42 -25.65
CA VAL A 556 11.18 16.13 -25.72
C VAL A 556 9.67 16.35 -25.84
N GLN A 557 9.04 15.71 -26.81
CA GLN A 557 7.58 15.74 -26.91
C GLN A 557 7.00 14.82 -25.83
N LEU A 558 6.11 15.31 -24.97
CA LEU A 558 5.44 14.49 -23.95
C LEU A 558 4.03 14.06 -24.40
N THR A 559 3.47 13.04 -23.76
CA THR A 559 2.07 12.62 -23.92
C THR A 559 1.52 11.93 -22.66
N SER A 560 0.19 11.71 -22.66
CA SER A 560 -0.60 10.96 -21.68
C SER A 560 -1.88 10.46 -22.38
N PRO A 561 -2.45 9.29 -22.05
CA PRO A 561 -2.14 8.39 -20.93
C PRO A 561 -0.93 7.46 -21.18
N LEU A 562 -0.44 6.82 -20.10
CA LEU A 562 0.74 5.95 -20.12
C LEU A 562 0.44 4.53 -20.64
N PRO A 563 1.34 3.93 -21.45
CA PRO A 563 1.31 2.50 -21.74
C PRO A 563 1.51 1.66 -20.47
N ALA A 564 1.03 0.42 -20.47
CA ALA A 564 1.19 -0.49 -19.34
C ALA A 564 2.68 -0.72 -19.01
N GLY A 565 3.04 -0.54 -17.73
CA GLY A 565 4.41 -0.76 -17.24
C GLY A 565 5.42 0.34 -17.58
N VAL A 566 4.96 1.50 -18.08
CA VAL A 566 5.83 2.62 -18.45
C VAL A 566 5.70 3.76 -17.44
N LEU A 567 6.84 4.31 -17.02
CA LEU A 567 6.95 5.49 -16.15
C LEU A 567 8.05 6.42 -16.66
N THR A 568 7.96 7.69 -16.26
CA THR A 568 9.03 8.67 -16.48
C THR A 568 9.69 9.01 -15.15
N LEU A 569 11.02 8.98 -15.14
CA LEU A 569 11.87 9.38 -14.03
C LEU A 569 12.58 10.68 -14.40
N VAL A 570 12.83 11.54 -13.42
CA VAL A 570 13.58 12.79 -13.60
C VAL A 570 14.78 12.74 -12.67
N HIS A 571 15.99 12.99 -13.17
CA HIS A 571 17.19 13.04 -12.34
C HIS A 571 17.30 14.38 -11.62
N ARG A 572 16.57 14.51 -10.53
CA ARG A 572 16.57 15.69 -9.67
C ARG A 572 16.20 15.25 -8.26
N ALA A 573 16.97 15.67 -7.27
CA ALA A 573 16.58 15.46 -5.88
C ALA A 573 15.24 16.16 -5.62
N ASP A 574 14.27 15.41 -5.12
CA ASP A 574 12.96 15.91 -4.71
C ASP A 574 12.88 15.94 -3.19
N ASN A 575 12.73 17.14 -2.62
CA ASN A 575 12.37 17.32 -1.22
C ASN A 575 11.41 18.51 -1.09
N ASP A 576 10.12 18.20 -1.16
CA ASP A 576 9.04 19.18 -1.06
C ASP A 576 8.71 19.60 0.40
N ASP A 577 9.27 18.94 1.43
CA ASP A 577 9.01 19.25 2.85
C ASP A 577 10.28 19.66 3.60
N GLU A 578 10.41 20.96 3.87
CA GLU A 578 11.53 21.55 4.63
C GLU A 578 11.64 21.03 6.08
N ASN A 579 10.59 20.40 6.63
CA ASN A 579 10.64 19.77 7.94
C ASN A 579 11.23 18.37 7.95
N VAL A 580 11.45 17.76 6.78
CA VAL A 580 11.93 16.39 6.65
C VAL A 580 13.34 16.39 6.07
N GLU A 581 14.27 15.79 6.80
CA GLU A 581 15.60 15.49 6.27
C GLU A 581 15.55 14.14 5.55
N ILE A 582 15.79 14.14 4.24
CA ILE A 582 15.81 12.92 3.43
C ILE A 582 17.26 12.61 3.06
N SER A 583 17.71 11.40 3.39
CA SER A 583 19.03 10.89 2.98
C SER A 583 19.11 10.77 1.45
N ASP A 584 20.17 11.33 0.87
CA ASP A 584 20.46 11.29 -0.57
C ASP A 584 21.27 10.06 -0.99
N GLU A 585 21.49 9.08 -0.11
CA GLU A 585 22.28 7.89 -0.42
C GLU A 585 21.59 7.00 -1.46
N GLY A 586 20.25 6.87 -1.40
CA GLY A 586 19.46 6.01 -2.28
C GLY A 586 19.25 6.58 -3.69
N LEU A 587 19.14 5.71 -4.69
CA LEU A 587 18.81 6.09 -6.07
C LEU A 587 17.33 6.47 -6.23
N LEU A 588 16.45 5.92 -5.39
CA LEU A 588 15.01 6.23 -5.46
C LEU A 588 14.74 7.74 -5.41
N VAL A 589 15.30 8.44 -4.41
CA VAL A 589 15.08 9.89 -4.21
C VAL A 589 15.78 10.76 -5.25
N LYS A 590 16.78 10.22 -5.96
CA LYS A 590 17.48 10.89 -7.06
C LYS A 590 16.71 10.79 -8.38
N TRP A 591 15.85 9.78 -8.51
CA TRP A 591 15.05 9.50 -9.69
C TRP A 591 13.56 9.44 -9.35
N PRO A 592 12.96 10.54 -8.84
CA PRO A 592 11.53 10.65 -8.65
C PRO A 592 10.77 10.58 -9.98
N THR A 593 9.49 10.26 -9.89
CA THR A 593 8.56 10.38 -11.04
C THR A 593 7.98 11.78 -11.17
N LYS A 594 8.01 12.60 -10.11
CA LYS A 594 7.54 13.99 -10.12
C LYS A 594 8.59 14.90 -10.79
N PRO A 595 8.16 15.98 -11.49
CA PRO A 595 6.77 16.41 -11.73
C PRO A 595 6.13 15.75 -12.96
N LEU A 596 6.77 14.72 -13.56
CA LEU A 596 6.32 14.11 -14.82
C LEU A 596 5.42 12.88 -14.64
N ARG A 597 5.05 12.48 -13.42
CA ARG A 597 4.14 11.36 -13.18
C ARG A 597 2.85 11.53 -14.02
N GLY A 598 2.44 10.45 -14.68
CA GLY A 598 1.30 10.45 -15.61
C GLY A 598 1.62 10.93 -17.03
N ARG A 599 2.85 11.42 -17.28
CA ARG A 599 3.32 11.87 -18.59
C ARG A 599 4.59 11.12 -18.99
N VAL A 600 4.79 10.95 -20.29
CA VAL A 600 5.97 10.25 -20.84
C VAL A 600 6.45 10.90 -22.13
N PRO A 601 7.77 10.87 -22.42
CA PRO A 601 8.27 11.14 -23.76
C PRO A 601 7.50 10.35 -24.82
N VAL A 602 7.32 10.93 -26.00
CA VAL A 602 6.74 10.21 -27.14
C VAL A 602 7.84 9.32 -27.73
N PHE A 603 7.65 8.01 -27.61
CA PHE A 603 8.60 7.00 -28.06
C PHE A 603 7.93 5.79 -28.70
N ARG A 604 8.74 4.99 -29.41
CA ARG A 604 8.41 3.62 -29.82
C ARG A 604 9.64 2.74 -29.74
N THR A 605 9.44 1.47 -29.43
CA THR A 605 10.51 0.49 -29.25
C THR A 605 10.53 -0.54 -30.38
N ALA A 606 11.69 -1.17 -30.59
CA ALA A 606 11.81 -2.37 -31.41
C ALA A 606 12.77 -3.36 -30.71
N PRO A 607 12.66 -4.68 -30.95
CA PRO A 607 11.68 -5.37 -31.81
C PRO A 607 10.29 -5.49 -31.16
N GLU A 608 9.41 -6.34 -31.71
CA GLU A 608 8.13 -6.65 -31.06
C GLU A 608 8.34 -7.20 -29.63
N THR A 609 7.47 -6.82 -28.71
CA THR A 609 7.53 -7.21 -27.29
C THR A 609 6.58 -8.35 -26.97
N GLU A 610 6.99 -9.17 -26.01
CA GLU A 610 6.19 -10.20 -25.33
C GLU A 610 5.84 -9.80 -23.88
N ALA A 611 6.22 -8.59 -23.45
CA ALA A 611 5.97 -8.10 -22.09
C ALA A 611 4.47 -7.95 -21.75
N LEU A 612 3.62 -7.85 -22.77
CA LEU A 612 2.16 -7.71 -22.68
C LEU A 612 1.40 -8.85 -23.39
N ALA A 613 2.08 -9.96 -23.66
CA ALA A 613 1.52 -11.12 -24.33
C ALA A 613 0.41 -11.80 -23.49
N PRO A 614 -0.55 -12.52 -24.11
CA PRO A 614 -1.66 -13.15 -23.39
C PRO A 614 -1.23 -14.11 -22.28
N GLU A 615 -0.08 -14.77 -22.43
CA GLU A 615 0.50 -15.69 -21.45
C GLU A 615 0.86 -14.99 -20.13
N ARG A 616 1.05 -13.66 -20.14
CA ARG A 616 1.33 -12.89 -18.92
C ARG A 616 0.17 -12.94 -17.94
N ALA A 617 -1.07 -13.01 -18.42
CA ALA A 617 -2.27 -13.13 -17.60
C ALA A 617 -2.43 -14.50 -16.92
N VAL A 618 -1.55 -15.47 -17.21
CA VAL A 618 -1.48 -16.76 -16.50
C VAL A 618 -0.09 -17.03 -15.91
N SER A 619 0.81 -16.03 -15.92
CA SER A 619 2.18 -16.15 -15.41
C SER A 619 2.26 -16.46 -13.90
N GLY A 620 1.16 -16.20 -13.18
CA GLY A 620 1.00 -16.45 -11.76
C GLY A 620 1.27 -15.23 -10.87
N TYR A 621 1.80 -14.13 -11.41
CA TYR A 621 1.95 -12.89 -10.65
C TYR A 621 0.65 -12.08 -10.66
N ASN A 622 0.37 -11.38 -9.56
CA ASN A 622 -0.79 -10.49 -9.43
C ASN A 622 -0.42 -8.99 -9.49
N ARG A 623 0.85 -8.68 -9.73
CA ARG A 623 1.34 -7.29 -9.74
C ARG A 623 2.62 -7.15 -10.56
N PRO A 624 3.02 -5.91 -10.88
CA PRO A 624 4.29 -5.66 -11.53
C PRO A 624 5.49 -6.21 -10.74
N PHE A 625 6.35 -6.97 -11.42
CA PHE A 625 7.60 -7.55 -10.90
C PHE A 625 8.49 -7.96 -12.08
N GLY A 626 9.57 -7.21 -12.33
CA GLY A 626 10.37 -7.36 -13.55
C GLY A 626 9.61 -7.01 -14.82
N GLY A 627 8.56 -6.21 -14.73
CA GLY A 627 7.63 -5.93 -15.82
C GLY A 627 6.19 -5.91 -15.32
N PRO A 628 5.22 -5.53 -16.17
CA PRO A 628 3.84 -5.31 -15.77
C PRO A 628 3.08 -6.60 -15.41
N ASN A 629 3.52 -7.77 -15.87
CA ASN A 629 2.88 -9.07 -15.64
C ASN A 629 1.37 -9.08 -15.94
N MET A 630 1.00 -8.59 -17.12
CA MET A 630 -0.39 -8.55 -17.57
C MET A 630 -0.48 -8.71 -19.08
N TRP A 631 -1.63 -9.18 -19.57
CA TRP A 631 -2.01 -9.04 -20.97
C TRP A 631 -2.56 -7.64 -21.21
N ALA A 632 -2.19 -7.02 -22.34
CA ALA A 632 -2.84 -5.82 -22.87
C ALA A 632 -3.24 -6.03 -24.33
N SER A 633 -4.49 -5.72 -24.66
CA SER A 633 -5.01 -5.76 -26.04
C SER A 633 -4.51 -4.59 -26.88
N GLU A 634 -4.71 -4.63 -28.19
CA GLU A 634 -4.79 -3.39 -28.99
C GLU A 634 -5.98 -2.52 -28.51
N PRO A 635 -6.07 -1.24 -28.90
CA PRO A 635 -7.17 -0.39 -28.47
C PRO A 635 -8.52 -1.03 -28.83
N LEU A 636 -9.46 -1.02 -27.88
CA LEU A 636 -10.83 -1.47 -28.10
C LEU A 636 -11.42 -0.67 -29.26
N ALA A 637 -11.67 -1.35 -30.38
CA ALA A 637 -12.46 -0.80 -31.50
C ALA A 637 -13.97 -0.90 -31.15
N ASP A 638 -14.85 -0.76 -32.15
CA ASP A 638 -16.29 -1.06 -31.98
C ASP A 638 -16.58 -2.56 -31.65
N ASP A 639 -15.55 -3.40 -31.61
CA ASP A 639 -15.57 -4.84 -31.32
C ASP A 639 -15.06 -5.17 -29.90
N THR A 640 -15.43 -6.35 -29.39
CA THR A 640 -14.98 -6.86 -28.08
C THR A 640 -13.61 -7.53 -28.15
N GLU A 641 -12.76 -7.33 -27.14
CA GLU A 641 -11.51 -8.07 -26.99
C GLU A 641 -11.71 -9.32 -26.11
N TRP A 642 -10.98 -10.40 -26.36
CA TRP A 642 -11.06 -11.61 -25.55
C TRP A 642 -9.70 -12.24 -25.25
N LEU A 643 -9.61 -12.85 -24.08
CA LEU A 643 -8.50 -13.70 -23.62
C LEU A 643 -9.05 -15.11 -23.37
N ARG A 644 -8.45 -16.12 -23.99
CA ARG A 644 -8.96 -17.50 -24.05
C ARG A 644 -7.94 -18.49 -23.52
N LEU A 645 -8.47 -19.49 -22.83
CA LEU A 645 -7.78 -20.67 -22.30
C LEU A 645 -8.35 -21.90 -23.02
N ASP A 646 -7.48 -22.71 -23.62
CA ASP A 646 -7.81 -23.98 -24.25
C ASP A 646 -7.10 -25.14 -23.54
N TRP A 647 -7.83 -26.23 -23.27
CA TRP A 647 -7.27 -27.44 -22.66
C TRP A 647 -7.30 -28.61 -23.64
N ASP A 648 -6.24 -29.43 -23.62
CA ASP A 648 -6.14 -30.65 -24.44
C ASP A 648 -7.23 -31.67 -24.08
N ALA A 649 -7.67 -31.68 -22.83
CA ALA A 649 -8.76 -32.51 -22.32
C ALA A 649 -9.80 -31.63 -21.60
N PRO A 650 -11.10 -31.98 -21.66
CA PRO A 650 -12.12 -31.26 -20.91
C PRO A 650 -11.82 -31.21 -19.40
N VAL A 651 -12.06 -30.07 -18.79
CA VAL A 651 -11.84 -29.82 -17.36
C VAL A 651 -13.16 -29.49 -16.67
N GLU A 652 -13.23 -29.77 -15.37
CA GLU A 652 -14.30 -29.33 -14.49
C GLU A 652 -13.77 -28.29 -13.52
N ALA A 653 -14.53 -27.21 -13.32
CA ALA A 653 -14.14 -26.10 -12.47
C ALA A 653 -15.35 -25.61 -11.68
N ARG A 654 -15.09 -25.04 -10.51
CA ARG A 654 -16.11 -24.45 -9.63
C ARG A 654 -16.09 -22.93 -9.60
N GLU A 655 -14.99 -22.31 -10.03
CA GLU A 655 -14.78 -20.88 -9.84
C GLU A 655 -13.83 -20.29 -10.89
N VAL A 656 -14.09 -19.04 -11.26
CA VAL A 656 -13.18 -18.20 -12.05
C VAL A 656 -12.73 -17.02 -11.21
N ARG A 657 -11.42 -16.73 -11.22
CA ARG A 657 -10.85 -15.54 -10.57
C ARG A 657 -10.16 -14.66 -11.59
N LEU A 658 -10.50 -13.38 -11.56
CA LEU A 658 -9.97 -12.36 -12.44
C LEU A 658 -9.30 -11.27 -11.61
N VAL A 659 -8.10 -10.86 -12.01
CA VAL A 659 -7.41 -9.68 -11.48
C VAL A 659 -7.21 -8.72 -12.65
N PHE A 660 -7.84 -7.55 -12.56
CA PHE A 660 -7.76 -6.48 -13.55
C PHE A 660 -6.71 -5.43 -13.18
N ASP A 661 -6.27 -4.64 -14.14
CA ASP A 661 -5.39 -3.50 -13.86
C ASP A 661 -6.20 -2.34 -13.26
N ASP A 662 -5.80 -1.87 -12.08
CA ASP A 662 -6.32 -0.66 -11.43
C ASP A 662 -5.22 0.39 -11.22
N ASP A 663 -4.07 0.22 -11.91
CA ASP A 663 -2.88 1.03 -11.81
C ASP A 663 -2.37 1.21 -10.36
N VAL A 664 -1.61 0.21 -9.89
CA VAL A 664 -1.01 0.21 -8.56
C VAL A 664 0.15 1.22 -8.41
N ASP A 665 0.49 2.02 -9.44
CA ASP A 665 1.38 3.18 -9.26
C ASP A 665 0.63 4.41 -8.73
N VAL A 666 -0.67 4.53 -9.05
CA VAL A 666 -1.49 5.64 -8.59
C VAL A 666 -1.60 5.59 -7.06
N SER A 667 -0.99 6.57 -6.40
CA SER A 667 -1.06 6.69 -4.95
C SER A 667 -2.44 7.18 -4.52
N LEU A 668 -3.24 6.30 -3.90
CA LEU A 668 -4.50 6.68 -3.26
C LEU A 668 -4.27 6.94 -1.77
N ILE A 669 -4.91 7.97 -1.23
CA ILE A 669 -4.84 8.37 0.18
C ILE A 669 -6.24 8.69 0.67
N THR A 670 -6.62 8.24 1.86
CA THR A 670 -8.03 8.25 2.31
C THR A 670 -8.65 9.64 2.49
N LEU A 671 -7.84 10.64 2.84
CA LEU A 671 -8.27 12.03 3.01
C LEU A 671 -7.76 12.95 1.88
N HIS A 672 -7.31 12.37 0.76
CA HIS A 672 -6.83 13.06 -0.45
C HIS A 672 -5.85 14.21 -0.21
N HIS A 673 -4.73 13.91 0.47
CA HIS A 673 -3.56 14.81 0.50
C HIS A 673 -3.24 15.37 -0.90
N HIS A 674 -3.33 14.49 -1.91
CA HIS A 674 -3.42 14.86 -3.32
C HIS A 674 -4.64 14.17 -3.94
N ARG A 675 -5.19 14.76 -5.00
CA ARG A 675 -6.39 14.26 -5.67
C ARG A 675 -6.03 13.50 -6.94
N THR A 676 -6.64 12.33 -7.12
CA THR A 676 -6.69 11.63 -8.40
C THR A 676 -7.88 12.16 -9.20
N PRO A 677 -7.72 12.46 -10.50
CA PRO A 677 -8.82 13.01 -11.30
C PRO A 677 -9.97 12.01 -11.53
N ASP A 678 -9.69 10.71 -11.46
CA ASP A 678 -10.65 9.66 -11.76
C ASP A 678 -11.28 9.07 -10.49
N GLU A 679 -12.61 9.12 -10.38
CA GLU A 679 -13.38 8.46 -9.30
C GLU A 679 -13.32 6.92 -9.39
N ILE A 680 -13.12 6.39 -10.60
CA ILE A 680 -12.93 4.97 -10.90
C ILE A 680 -11.70 4.84 -11.77
N MET A 681 -10.77 3.93 -11.43
CA MET A 681 -9.53 3.76 -12.17
C MET A 681 -9.82 3.42 -13.65
N PRO A 682 -9.35 4.24 -14.62
CA PRO A 682 -9.69 4.08 -16.04
C PRO A 682 -9.34 2.70 -16.61
N GLN A 683 -8.27 2.08 -16.10
CA GLN A 683 -7.72 0.79 -16.55
C GLN A 683 -8.59 -0.40 -16.17
N LEU A 684 -9.49 -0.25 -15.19
CA LEU A 684 -10.36 -1.33 -14.77
C LEU A 684 -11.31 -1.71 -15.91
N VAL A 685 -11.35 -3.01 -16.21
CA VAL A 685 -12.38 -3.60 -17.06
C VAL A 685 -13.74 -3.37 -16.39
N ARG A 686 -14.63 -2.66 -17.09
CA ARG A 686 -15.95 -2.22 -16.61
C ARG A 686 -17.01 -3.27 -16.93
N ASP A 687 -17.10 -3.64 -18.20
CA ASP A 687 -18.12 -4.56 -18.71
C ASP A 687 -17.42 -5.78 -19.31
N TYR A 688 -17.80 -6.97 -18.85
CA TYR A 688 -17.19 -8.21 -19.31
C TYR A 688 -18.11 -9.42 -19.10
N ARG A 689 -17.81 -10.48 -19.85
CA ARG A 689 -18.44 -11.79 -19.69
C ARG A 689 -17.38 -12.89 -19.65
N VAL A 690 -17.67 -13.94 -18.89
CA VAL A 690 -16.90 -15.19 -18.95
C VAL A 690 -17.76 -16.21 -19.67
N GLU A 691 -17.19 -16.81 -20.70
CA GLU A 691 -17.82 -17.84 -21.50
C GLU A 691 -17.01 -19.12 -21.42
N VAL A 692 -17.69 -20.26 -21.45
CA VAL A 692 -17.05 -21.58 -21.59
C VAL A 692 -17.54 -22.27 -22.84
N LEU A 693 -16.74 -23.21 -23.34
CA LEU A 693 -17.08 -24.09 -24.45
C LEU A 693 -17.28 -25.52 -23.92
N PRO A 694 -18.53 -25.95 -23.63
CA PRO A 694 -18.81 -27.26 -23.05
C PRO A 694 -18.24 -28.42 -23.89
N ALA A 695 -17.88 -29.51 -23.22
CA ALA A 695 -17.41 -30.72 -23.89
C ALA A 695 -18.50 -31.26 -24.85
N GLY A 696 -18.13 -31.51 -26.10
CA GLY A 696 -19.07 -31.95 -27.14
C GLY A 696 -19.94 -30.85 -27.75
N SER A 697 -19.74 -29.58 -27.38
CA SER A 697 -20.41 -28.41 -27.96
C SER A 697 -19.46 -27.61 -28.87
N GLU A 698 -20.03 -26.97 -29.89
CA GLU A 698 -19.38 -25.94 -30.71
C GLU A 698 -19.81 -24.51 -30.34
N THR A 699 -20.76 -24.37 -29.41
CA THR A 699 -21.34 -23.09 -29.00
C THR A 699 -20.80 -22.65 -27.65
N TRP A 700 -20.34 -21.41 -27.58
CA TRP A 700 -19.96 -20.74 -26.33
C TRP A 700 -21.18 -20.49 -25.45
N THR A 701 -21.03 -20.74 -24.15
CA THR A 701 -22.05 -20.49 -23.14
C THR A 701 -21.54 -19.45 -22.15
N THR A 702 -22.25 -18.33 -22.02
CA THR A 702 -21.95 -17.31 -21.01
C THR A 702 -22.31 -17.83 -19.62
N VAL A 703 -21.31 -17.89 -18.74
CA VAL A 703 -21.47 -18.34 -17.35
C VAL A 703 -21.40 -17.19 -16.35
N VAL A 704 -20.83 -16.05 -16.76
CA VAL A 704 -20.76 -14.82 -15.97
C VAL A 704 -20.97 -13.64 -16.91
N ALA A 705 -21.75 -12.64 -16.48
CA ALA A 705 -21.84 -11.34 -17.13
C ALA A 705 -21.84 -10.24 -16.06
N VAL A 706 -20.99 -9.24 -16.22
CA VAL A 706 -20.82 -8.13 -15.28
C VAL A 706 -20.82 -6.81 -16.05
N GLN A 707 -21.54 -5.83 -15.50
CA GLN A 707 -21.55 -4.46 -15.98
C GLN A 707 -21.15 -3.51 -14.84
N GLY A 708 -20.50 -2.40 -15.17
CA GLY A 708 -20.14 -1.36 -14.19
C GLY A 708 -19.15 -1.82 -13.12
N ASN A 709 -18.22 -2.72 -13.46
CA ASN A 709 -17.20 -3.16 -12.52
C ASN A 709 -16.25 -2.02 -12.14
N ARG A 710 -16.01 -1.93 -10.84
CA ARG A 710 -15.09 -0.96 -10.20
C ARG A 710 -14.09 -1.63 -9.25
N HIS A 711 -13.94 -2.95 -9.35
CA HIS A 711 -13.08 -3.74 -8.48
C HIS A 711 -12.03 -4.49 -9.29
N ARG A 712 -10.80 -4.50 -8.77
CA ARG A 712 -9.63 -5.20 -9.33
C ARG A 712 -9.79 -6.72 -9.30
N HIS A 713 -10.06 -7.28 -8.13
CA HIS A 713 -10.16 -8.72 -7.92
C HIS A 713 -11.62 -9.16 -7.94
N ARG A 714 -11.95 -10.09 -8.84
CA ARG A 714 -13.31 -10.63 -9.02
C ARG A 714 -13.31 -12.14 -8.93
N ILE A 715 -14.19 -12.66 -8.10
CA ILE A 715 -14.36 -14.09 -7.87
C ILE A 715 -15.78 -14.46 -8.30
N HIS A 716 -15.91 -15.44 -9.19
CA HIS A 716 -17.19 -15.88 -9.73
C HIS A 716 -17.34 -17.40 -9.55
N ALA A 717 -18.35 -17.82 -8.80
CA ALA A 717 -18.72 -19.22 -8.76
C ALA A 717 -19.34 -19.64 -10.11
N LEU A 718 -18.91 -20.77 -10.64
CA LEU A 718 -19.49 -21.34 -11.85
C LEU A 718 -20.82 -22.04 -11.55
N PRO A 719 -21.79 -22.03 -12.48
CA PRO A 719 -23.08 -22.68 -12.28
C PRO A 719 -22.94 -24.17 -11.95
N ALA A 720 -23.70 -24.63 -10.95
CA ALA A 720 -23.79 -26.06 -10.67
C ALA A 720 -24.34 -26.82 -11.90
N GLY A 721 -23.71 -27.93 -12.26
CA GLY A 721 -24.11 -28.75 -13.41
C GLY A 721 -23.63 -28.24 -14.78
N LEU A 722 -22.72 -27.26 -14.81
CA LEU A 722 -22.06 -26.81 -16.05
C LEU A 722 -21.40 -27.97 -16.83
N GLY A 723 -20.95 -29.00 -16.10
CA GLY A 723 -20.21 -30.13 -16.66
C GLY A 723 -18.80 -29.75 -17.11
N ALA A 724 -18.11 -30.69 -17.76
CA ALA A 724 -16.77 -30.44 -18.26
C ALA A 724 -16.79 -29.53 -19.51
N PHE A 725 -15.77 -28.67 -19.65
CA PHE A 725 -15.59 -27.79 -20.80
C PHE A 725 -14.15 -27.84 -21.32
N ARG A 726 -13.96 -27.58 -22.62
CA ARG A 726 -12.64 -27.65 -23.28
C ARG A 726 -11.95 -26.30 -23.45
N ALA A 727 -12.69 -25.21 -23.28
CA ALA A 727 -12.14 -23.86 -23.35
C ALA A 727 -12.95 -22.89 -22.48
N ALA A 728 -12.30 -21.81 -22.05
CA ALA A 728 -12.92 -20.69 -21.37
C ALA A 728 -12.35 -19.40 -21.95
N ARG A 729 -13.16 -18.34 -22.03
CA ARG A 729 -12.67 -17.01 -22.41
C ARG A 729 -13.30 -15.92 -21.58
N LEU A 730 -12.47 -14.94 -21.24
CA LEU A 730 -12.90 -13.64 -20.76
C LEU A 730 -13.10 -12.76 -21.99
N VAL A 731 -14.30 -12.21 -22.17
CA VAL A 731 -14.60 -11.22 -23.20
C VAL A 731 -14.78 -9.87 -22.51
N VAL A 732 -13.94 -8.91 -22.88
CA VAL A 732 -13.95 -7.53 -22.40
C VAL A 732 -14.73 -6.67 -23.38
N GLU A 733 -15.78 -6.04 -22.87
CA GLU A 733 -16.70 -5.22 -23.67
C GLU A 733 -16.43 -3.72 -23.48
N ALA A 734 -15.99 -3.32 -22.28
CA ALA A 734 -15.61 -1.93 -22.02
C ALA A 734 -14.68 -1.81 -20.81
N THR A 735 -13.93 -0.71 -20.77
CA THR A 735 -13.15 -0.25 -19.61
C THR A 735 -13.81 0.98 -18.98
N ASN A 736 -13.26 1.46 -17.86
CA ASN A 736 -13.70 2.71 -17.23
C ASN A 736 -13.07 3.98 -17.85
N GLY A 737 -12.26 3.84 -18.91
CA GLY A 737 -11.68 4.99 -19.63
C GLY A 737 -10.37 4.68 -20.36
N ALA A 738 -9.71 3.56 -20.06
CA ALA A 738 -8.51 3.14 -20.78
C ALA A 738 -8.85 2.63 -22.19
N ALA A 739 -8.00 2.94 -23.17
CA ALA A 739 -8.22 2.53 -24.56
C ALA A 739 -8.07 1.02 -24.77
N GLU A 740 -7.41 0.30 -23.88
CA GLU A 740 -7.05 -1.12 -24.03
C GLU A 740 -7.56 -1.97 -22.85
N ALA A 741 -7.89 -3.23 -23.13
CA ALA A 741 -8.20 -4.21 -22.10
C ALA A 741 -6.92 -4.69 -21.43
N ARG A 742 -6.85 -4.60 -20.09
CA ARG A 742 -5.70 -5.04 -19.29
C ARG A 742 -6.11 -6.08 -18.26
N VAL A 743 -5.50 -7.25 -18.32
CA VAL A 743 -5.80 -8.39 -17.41
C VAL A 743 -4.52 -8.94 -16.82
N ILE A 744 -4.43 -8.90 -15.50
CA ILE A 744 -3.27 -9.33 -14.73
C ILE A 744 -3.32 -10.83 -14.46
N ALA A 745 -4.49 -11.35 -14.09
CA ALA A 745 -4.69 -12.78 -13.87
C ALA A 745 -6.03 -13.27 -14.39
N PHE A 746 -6.03 -14.37 -15.13
CA PHE A 746 -7.22 -15.17 -15.46
C PHE A 746 -7.02 -16.60 -14.96
N ARG A 747 -7.67 -16.94 -13.84
CA ARG A 747 -7.55 -18.25 -13.19
C ARG A 747 -8.87 -19.01 -13.25
N VAL A 748 -8.77 -20.33 -13.40
CA VAL A 748 -9.91 -21.25 -13.46
C VAL A 748 -9.66 -22.36 -12.44
N GLN A 749 -10.46 -22.39 -11.38
CA GLN A 749 -10.21 -23.21 -10.20
C GLN A 749 -11.10 -24.44 -10.16
N ALA A 750 -10.46 -25.61 -10.01
CA ALA A 750 -11.12 -26.92 -9.83
C ALA A 750 -11.99 -26.96 -8.56
#